data_AF-A0A8T2JY71-F1
#
_entry.id   AF-A0A8T2JY71-F1
#
_cell.length_a   1.000
_cell.length_b   1.000
_cell.length_c   1.000
_cell.angle_alpha   90.00
_cell.angle_beta   90.00
_cell.angle_gamma   90.00
#
_symmetry.space_group_name_H-M   'P 1'
#
loop_
_entity.id
_entity.type
_entity.pdbx_description
1 polymer ?
#
loop_
_entity_poly.entity_id
_entity_poly.type
_entity_poly.pdbx_seq_one_letter_code
_entity_poly.pdbx_strand_id
1 'polypeptide(L)'
;MGSYYINRTFFFDVHPPLGKILIGLAGHVSGYNGSFSFQKPGQNYETHNYMGMRGFCCFLGSFLAPFAFFIVFELSQSLSAALLAAALIIFDTGCITLSQYILLDPILMFFILGAMLGMVKFHSCSDRPFSFIWWVWLSLTGLNLAGALGVKFVGLFVVILVGVNTAKDLWKLLGDLTLSMAVVLQHLAARVLCLIFFPVCLYTLIFAVHFAVLNRSGPGDGFFSSAFQSRLIGNNLHNASMPEHLAYGSTVTLKSLRTAAGYLHSHWHLYPEGVGAKQQQVTTYSHKDQNNLWIIKKQNSDYDPTSPVEFVRHGDIIRLEHMVTGRNLHSHQREAPLTKKHLQVTAYGTNGTGDSNDYWRIDVLGSKSKVKVLRSQIRLLHISTGCLLGSTGKALPKWGWEQGEVTCSPYIRENPSTLWNVEDHENPRLANISMSILKPTFLETLLESHIVMLRANSGLKPKEHEVTSRPWHWPINYQGLRFSGVNATDFRVYLLGNPVIWWLNLVCLGIYGILGISAFVSLQRGVSMSEQVKESYLLLLESGGQLVLGWMLHYFPFYFMGRILYFHHYFPAMLFSSMLSSVTCSVLLKLCSRFLCPTASNFMYMAGVCSLHLIILYSFYLFHPLSYGMVGPLADSQDSPMFGLRWMESWDF
;
A
#
# COMPACT_ATOMS: atom_id res chain seq x y z
N MET A 1 5.15 9.56 9.75
CA MET A 1 4.82 8.19 10.21
C MET A 1 5.86 7.58 11.13
N GLY A 2 7.17 7.70 10.86
CA GLY A 2 8.22 7.23 11.78
C GLY A 2 8.06 7.74 13.23
N SER A 3 7.63 9.00 13.40
CA SER A 3 7.33 9.61 14.70
C SER A 3 6.29 8.84 15.54
N TYR A 4 5.31 8.20 14.91
CA TYR A 4 4.30 7.42 15.62
C TYR A 4 4.87 6.17 16.29
N TYR A 5 5.90 5.54 15.70
CA TYR A 5 6.61 4.43 16.35
C TYR A 5 7.40 4.88 17.58
N ILE A 6 8.03 6.05 17.52
CA ILE A 6 8.77 6.64 18.64
C ILE A 6 7.80 6.99 19.78
N ASN A 7 6.66 7.62 19.45
CA ASN A 7 5.63 8.00 20.40
C ASN A 7 4.74 6.84 20.86
N ARG A 8 4.89 5.66 20.25
CA ARG A 8 4.07 4.44 20.45
C ARG A 8 2.58 4.63 20.19
N THR A 9 2.21 5.62 19.38
CA THR A 9 0.82 5.95 19.06
C THR A 9 0.37 5.25 17.79
N PHE A 10 -0.78 4.58 17.84
CA PHE A 10 -1.27 3.79 16.72
C PHE A 10 -1.69 4.67 15.55
N PHE A 11 -1.30 4.27 14.34
CA PHE A 11 -1.70 4.91 13.10
C PHE A 11 -2.02 3.85 12.06
N PHE A 12 -2.81 4.24 11.07
CA PHE A 12 -3.17 3.39 9.95
C PHE A 12 -2.48 3.87 8.68
N ASP A 13 -2.00 2.94 7.87
CA ASP A 13 -1.47 3.19 6.54
C ASP A 13 -1.74 2.00 5.60
N VAL A 14 -1.83 2.26 4.30
CA VAL A 14 -2.10 1.25 3.28
C VAL A 14 -0.92 0.31 3.00
N HIS A 15 0.30 0.72 3.38
CA HIS A 15 1.50 -0.07 3.15
C HIS A 15 1.91 -0.86 4.40
N PRO A 16 2.50 -2.05 4.23
CA PRO A 16 3.11 -2.79 5.33
C PRO A 16 4.15 -1.98 6.13
N PRO A 17 4.42 -2.37 7.38
CA PRO A 17 5.03 -1.45 8.35
C PRO A 17 6.57 -1.41 8.33
N LEU A 18 7.27 -2.35 7.70
CA LEU A 18 8.73 -2.50 7.84
C LEU A 18 9.49 -1.21 7.52
N GLY A 19 9.23 -0.60 6.36
CA GLY A 19 9.96 0.61 5.94
C GLY A 19 9.76 1.77 6.93
N LYS A 20 8.56 1.87 7.51
CA LYS A 20 8.24 2.91 8.50
C LYS A 20 8.87 2.62 9.86
N ILE A 21 8.93 1.35 10.26
CA ILE A 21 9.64 0.89 11.46
C ILE A 21 11.13 1.23 11.34
N LEU A 22 11.76 0.90 10.19
CA LEU A 22 13.18 1.17 9.95
C LEU A 22 13.50 2.67 9.95
N ILE A 23 12.65 3.50 9.33
CA ILE A 23 12.79 4.96 9.38
C ILE A 23 12.64 5.47 10.82
N GLY A 24 11.65 4.97 11.57
CA GLY A 24 11.45 5.31 12.97
C GLY A 24 12.65 4.92 13.84
N LEU A 25 13.22 3.74 13.61
CA LEU A 25 14.42 3.25 14.28
C LEU A 25 15.63 4.13 13.97
N ALA A 26 15.86 4.47 12.69
CA ALA A 26 16.95 5.35 12.28
C ALA A 26 16.83 6.74 12.93
N GLY A 27 15.61 7.29 12.97
CA GLY A 27 15.33 8.53 13.70
C GLY A 27 15.69 8.41 15.17
N HIS A 28 15.18 7.38 15.86
CA HIS A 28 15.41 7.18 17.29
C HIS A 28 16.90 7.04 17.63
N VAL A 29 17.65 6.23 16.89
CA VAL A 29 19.09 6.02 17.09
C VAL A 29 19.89 7.31 16.85
N SER A 30 19.44 8.17 15.93
CA SER A 30 20.07 9.47 15.68
C SER A 30 19.65 10.59 16.65
N GLY A 31 18.80 10.30 17.65
CA GLY A 31 18.35 11.30 18.63
C GLY A 31 17.10 12.09 18.23
N TYR A 32 16.34 11.65 17.23
CA TYR A 32 15.01 12.21 16.96
C TYR A 32 14.00 11.68 17.99
N ASN A 33 13.27 12.59 18.64
CA ASN A 33 12.35 12.30 19.73
C ASN A 33 10.88 12.10 19.28
N GLY A 34 10.57 12.26 17.99
CA GLY A 34 9.20 12.11 17.48
C GLY A 34 8.28 13.32 17.68
N SER A 35 8.78 14.49 18.13
CA SER A 35 7.94 15.68 18.38
C SER A 35 7.55 16.44 17.12
N PHE A 36 8.39 16.43 16.08
CA PHE A 36 8.11 17.17 14.84
C PHE A 36 6.92 16.58 14.08
N SER A 37 5.92 17.40 13.80
CA SER A 37 4.71 17.03 13.06
C SER A 37 4.90 17.27 11.56
N PHE A 38 5.15 16.22 10.79
CA PHE A 38 5.29 16.28 9.32
C PHE A 38 3.94 16.48 8.62
N GLN A 39 3.34 17.68 8.74
CA GLN A 39 2.00 17.96 8.19
C GLN A 39 2.03 18.61 6.80
N LYS A 40 2.92 19.59 6.58
CA LYS A 40 2.96 20.35 5.33
C LYS A 40 4.37 20.33 4.72
N PRO A 41 4.50 20.08 3.40
CA PRO A 41 5.76 20.29 2.70
C PRO A 41 6.26 21.73 2.88
N GLY A 42 7.58 21.91 2.95
CA GLY A 42 8.23 23.22 3.09
C GLY A 42 8.36 23.75 4.52
N GLN A 43 7.86 23.03 5.53
CA GLN A 43 8.09 23.41 6.93
C GLN A 43 9.55 23.22 7.33
N ASN A 44 10.14 24.24 7.96
CA ASN A 44 11.49 24.16 8.50
C ASN A 44 11.55 23.19 9.69
N TYR A 45 12.62 22.38 9.74
CA TYR A 45 12.81 21.37 10.79
C TYR A 45 13.27 21.96 12.13
N GLU A 46 13.66 23.24 12.16
CA GLU A 46 14.14 23.95 13.34
C GLU A 46 15.28 23.17 14.04
N THR A 47 15.08 22.76 15.29
CA THR A 47 16.07 22.02 16.11
C THR A 47 15.95 20.50 16.01
N HIS A 48 15.00 19.97 15.23
CA HIS A 48 14.72 18.54 15.17
C HIS A 48 15.71 17.80 14.27
N ASN A 49 16.38 16.78 14.80
CA ASN A 49 17.36 16.00 14.05
C ASN A 49 16.70 15.02 13.06
N TYR A 50 16.53 15.44 11.80
CA TYR A 50 15.99 14.58 10.73
C TYR A 50 17.08 13.88 9.90
N MET A 51 18.35 14.23 10.12
CA MET A 51 19.46 13.82 9.25
C MET A 51 19.71 12.31 9.32
N GLY A 52 19.53 11.67 10.48
CA GLY A 52 19.68 10.21 10.59
C GLY A 52 18.67 9.43 9.74
N MET A 53 17.43 9.92 9.64
CA MET A 53 16.40 9.31 8.80
C MET A 53 16.74 9.43 7.30
N ARG A 54 17.23 10.59 6.86
CA ARG A 54 17.71 10.78 5.48
C ARG A 54 18.96 9.96 5.20
N GLY A 55 19.93 9.96 6.12
CA GLY A 55 21.16 9.18 6.03
C GLY A 55 20.88 7.69 5.87
N PHE A 56 19.90 7.15 6.60
CA PHE A 56 19.49 5.76 6.45
C PHE A 56 18.88 5.45 5.07
N CYS A 57 17.99 6.31 4.56
CA CYS A 57 17.41 6.13 3.22
C CYS A 57 18.49 6.22 2.13
N CYS A 58 19.40 7.19 2.26
CA CYS A 58 20.52 7.39 1.35
C CYS A 58 21.49 6.20 1.39
N PHE A 59 21.80 5.69 2.58
CA PHE A 59 22.63 4.50 2.76
C PHE A 59 22.05 3.30 2.01
N LEU A 60 20.77 2.96 2.22
CA LEU A 60 20.14 1.87 1.49
C LEU A 60 20.02 2.14 -0.02
N GLY A 61 19.72 3.38 -0.42
CA GLY A 61 19.69 3.78 -1.83
C GLY A 61 21.05 3.67 -2.52
N SER A 62 22.16 3.85 -1.79
CA SER A 62 23.51 3.73 -2.36
C SER A 62 23.88 2.29 -2.74
N PHE A 63 23.24 1.28 -2.15
CA PHE A 63 23.42 -0.13 -2.53
C PHE A 63 22.77 -0.51 -3.87
N LEU A 64 21.90 0.33 -4.43
CA LEU A 64 21.23 0.01 -5.70
C LEU A 64 22.24 -0.18 -6.83
N ALA A 65 23.26 0.68 -6.90
CA ALA A 65 24.29 0.60 -7.94
C ALA A 65 25.23 -0.62 -7.76
N PRO A 66 25.79 -0.91 -6.57
CA PRO A 66 26.52 -2.15 -6.32
C PRO A 66 25.70 -3.40 -6.59
N PHE A 67 24.42 -3.44 -6.22
CA PHE A 67 23.56 -4.60 -6.50
C PHE A 67 23.38 -4.78 -8.01
N ALA A 68 23.08 -3.72 -8.75
CA ALA A 68 22.97 -3.80 -10.21
C ALA A 68 24.28 -4.23 -10.88
N PHE A 69 25.42 -3.72 -10.39
CA PHE A 69 26.74 -4.16 -10.84
C PHE A 69 26.89 -5.67 -10.69
N PHE A 70 26.68 -6.21 -9.47
CA PHE A 70 26.86 -7.64 -9.22
C PHE A 70 25.82 -8.50 -9.94
N ILE A 71 24.56 -8.06 -10.05
CA ILE A 71 23.53 -8.77 -10.82
C ILE A 71 23.96 -8.90 -12.28
N VAL A 72 24.31 -7.78 -12.92
CA VAL A 72 24.71 -7.80 -14.33
C VAL A 72 26.04 -8.52 -14.54
N PHE A 73 26.99 -8.40 -13.62
CA PHE A 73 28.26 -9.12 -13.68
C PHE A 73 28.04 -10.64 -13.65
N GLU A 74 27.24 -11.14 -12.71
CA GLU A 74 26.94 -12.57 -12.61
C GLU A 74 26.16 -13.08 -13.83
N LEU A 75 25.22 -12.29 -14.34
CA LEU A 75 24.40 -12.65 -15.49
C LEU A 75 25.14 -12.62 -16.83
N SER A 76 26.09 -11.68 -17.01
CA SER A 76 26.74 -11.42 -18.30
C SER A 76 28.22 -11.80 -18.37
N GLN A 77 28.84 -12.02 -17.21
CA GLN A 77 30.29 -12.22 -17.07
C GLN A 77 31.13 -11.09 -17.73
N SER A 78 30.54 -9.90 -17.89
CA SER A 78 31.17 -8.75 -18.55
C SER A 78 31.31 -7.59 -17.58
N LEU A 79 32.56 -7.22 -17.30
CA LEU A 79 32.89 -6.06 -16.46
C LEU A 79 32.34 -4.75 -17.06
N SER A 80 32.45 -4.57 -18.37
CA SER A 80 31.95 -3.36 -19.05
C SER A 80 30.43 -3.20 -18.91
N ALA A 81 29.67 -4.28 -19.05
CA ALA A 81 28.22 -4.26 -18.89
C ALA A 81 27.82 -3.97 -17.44
N ALA A 82 28.55 -4.55 -16.48
CA ALA A 82 28.32 -4.32 -15.05
C ALA A 82 28.62 -2.88 -14.64
N LEU A 83 29.75 -2.31 -15.09
CA LEU A 83 30.10 -0.90 -14.86
C LEU A 83 29.07 0.04 -15.46
N LEU A 84 28.62 -0.24 -16.69
CA LEU A 84 27.58 0.54 -17.34
C LEU A 84 26.24 0.48 -16.57
N ALA A 85 25.86 -0.70 -16.05
CA ALA A 85 24.66 -0.84 -15.22
C ALA A 85 24.72 0.03 -13.97
N ALA A 86 25.87 0.02 -13.28
CA ALA A 86 26.09 0.86 -12.12
C ALA A 86 26.05 2.35 -12.49
N ALA A 87 26.72 2.75 -13.57
CA ALA A 87 26.74 4.14 -14.04
C ALA A 87 25.33 4.66 -14.37
N LEU A 88 24.50 3.87 -15.06
CA LEU A 88 23.12 4.25 -15.39
C LEU A 88 22.27 4.51 -14.13
N ILE A 89 22.56 3.86 -12.99
CA ILE A 89 21.83 4.05 -11.74
C ILE A 89 22.42 5.19 -10.91
N ILE A 90 23.76 5.29 -10.81
CA ILE A 90 24.46 6.33 -10.05
C ILE A 90 24.14 7.72 -10.61
N PHE A 91 24.10 7.84 -11.94
CA PHE A 91 23.93 9.12 -12.64
C PHE A 91 22.47 9.41 -13.02
N ASP A 92 21.50 8.63 -12.52
CA ASP A 92 20.08 8.92 -12.66
C ASP A 92 19.61 9.88 -11.55
N THR A 93 19.16 11.06 -11.95
CA THR A 93 18.66 12.11 -11.05
C THR A 93 17.42 11.65 -10.28
N GLY A 94 16.57 10.82 -10.87
CA GLY A 94 15.39 10.27 -10.21
C GLY A 94 15.74 9.36 -9.04
N CYS A 95 16.69 8.43 -9.25
CA CYS A 95 17.18 7.50 -8.23
C CYS A 95 17.81 8.24 -7.05
N ILE A 96 18.64 9.25 -7.33
CA ILE A 96 19.23 10.12 -6.30
C ILE A 96 18.13 10.83 -5.53
N THR A 97 17.16 11.42 -6.24
CA THR A 97 16.05 12.17 -5.62
C THR A 97 15.24 11.29 -4.68
N LEU A 98 14.86 10.09 -5.09
CA LEU A 98 14.12 9.19 -4.20
C LEU A 98 14.96 8.73 -3.01
N SER A 99 16.27 8.51 -3.20
CA SER A 99 17.17 7.95 -2.19
C SER A 99 17.55 8.93 -1.07
N GLN A 100 17.66 10.21 -1.35
CA GLN A 100 18.11 11.21 -0.36
C GLN A 100 17.05 11.67 0.64
N TYR A 101 15.76 11.43 0.35
CA TYR A 101 14.65 11.86 1.21
C TYR A 101 14.09 10.72 2.05
N ILE A 102 13.31 11.09 3.07
CA ILE A 102 12.68 10.14 3.99
C ILE A 102 11.47 9.51 3.30
N LEU A 103 11.74 8.52 2.45
CA LEU A 103 10.76 7.82 1.63
C LEU A 103 10.85 6.31 1.84
N LEU A 104 9.77 5.62 1.51
CA LEU A 104 9.73 4.16 1.56
C LEU A 104 10.39 3.51 0.32
N ASP A 105 10.49 4.26 -0.79
CA ASP A 105 10.96 3.75 -2.07
C ASP A 105 12.43 3.28 -2.05
N PRO A 106 13.39 3.96 -1.40
CA PRO A 106 14.78 3.49 -1.33
C PRO A 106 14.90 2.13 -0.63
N ILE A 107 14.13 1.96 0.46
CA ILE A 107 14.09 0.72 1.23
C ILE A 107 13.45 -0.40 0.40
N LEU A 108 12.36 -0.09 -0.32
CA LEU A 108 11.71 -1.04 -1.22
C LEU A 108 12.67 -1.49 -2.33
N MET A 109 13.29 -0.54 -3.03
CA MET A 109 14.21 -0.83 -4.14
C MET A 109 15.43 -1.62 -3.66
N PHE A 110 15.94 -1.34 -2.46
CA PHE A 110 17.01 -2.11 -1.83
C PHE A 110 16.63 -3.58 -1.69
N PHE A 111 15.47 -3.88 -1.11
CA PHE A 111 15.01 -5.26 -0.94
C PHE A 111 14.66 -5.95 -2.27
N ILE A 112 14.13 -5.22 -3.26
CA ILE A 112 13.85 -5.77 -4.60
C ILE A 112 15.15 -6.19 -5.30
N LEU A 113 16.15 -5.30 -5.37
CA LEU A 113 17.44 -5.65 -5.97
C LEU A 113 18.22 -6.66 -5.12
N GLY A 114 18.10 -6.60 -3.79
CA GLY A 114 18.69 -7.60 -2.90
C GLY A 114 18.12 -9.01 -3.14
N ALA A 115 16.81 -9.13 -3.39
CA ALA A 115 16.17 -10.40 -3.76
C ALA A 115 16.63 -10.88 -5.15
N MET A 116 16.74 -9.98 -6.12
CA MET A 116 17.27 -10.31 -7.46
C MET A 116 18.73 -10.78 -7.38
N LEU A 117 19.59 -10.07 -6.64
CA LEU A 117 20.99 -10.44 -6.43
C LEU A 117 21.09 -11.80 -5.72
N GLY A 118 20.31 -12.01 -4.66
CA GLY A 118 20.26 -13.29 -3.96
C GLY A 118 19.87 -14.45 -4.89
N MET A 119 18.86 -14.23 -5.74
CA MET A 119 18.42 -15.23 -6.73
C MET A 119 19.51 -15.55 -7.77
N VAL A 120 20.18 -14.53 -8.31
CA VAL A 120 21.26 -14.74 -9.30
C VAL A 120 22.48 -15.43 -8.66
N LYS A 121 22.88 -15.01 -7.46
CA LYS A 121 23.99 -15.64 -6.71
C LYS A 121 23.68 -17.05 -6.25
N PHE A 122 22.42 -17.33 -5.93
CA PHE A 122 21.94 -18.68 -5.67
C PHE A 122 22.09 -19.56 -6.92
N HIS A 123 21.71 -19.04 -8.09
CA HIS A 123 21.86 -19.76 -9.36
C HIS A 123 23.34 -20.00 -9.72
N SER A 124 24.24 -19.06 -9.44
CA SER A 124 25.69 -19.27 -9.67
C SER A 124 26.34 -20.27 -8.72
N CYS A 125 25.64 -20.72 -7.68
CA CYS A 125 26.05 -21.83 -6.81
C CYS A 125 25.33 -23.15 -7.13
N SER A 126 24.69 -23.26 -8.30
CA SER A 126 23.94 -24.47 -8.72
C SER A 126 24.80 -25.72 -8.89
N ASP A 127 26.11 -25.54 -9.11
CA ASP A 127 27.15 -26.59 -9.18
C ASP A 127 27.42 -27.27 -7.83
N ARG A 128 27.14 -26.60 -6.72
CA ARG A 128 27.38 -27.08 -5.34
C ARG A 128 26.11 -27.03 -4.48
N PRO A 129 25.06 -27.80 -4.85
CA PRO A 129 23.79 -27.78 -4.15
C PRO A 129 23.96 -28.16 -2.67
N PHE A 130 23.14 -27.56 -1.80
CA PHE A 130 23.14 -27.79 -0.34
C PHE A 130 24.42 -27.42 0.42
N SER A 131 25.40 -26.79 -0.24
CA SER A 131 26.55 -26.20 0.46
C SER A 131 26.13 -25.04 1.37
N PHE A 132 27.00 -24.67 2.32
CA PHE A 132 26.73 -23.55 3.24
C PHE A 132 26.41 -22.25 2.48
N ILE A 133 27.20 -21.92 1.45
CA ILE A 133 27.01 -20.72 0.64
C ILE A 133 25.70 -20.75 -0.17
N TRP A 134 25.28 -21.94 -0.62
CA TRP A 134 24.00 -22.15 -1.30
C TRP A 134 22.82 -21.80 -0.37
N TRP A 135 22.86 -22.29 0.88
CA TRP A 135 21.85 -21.97 1.89
C TRP A 135 21.86 -20.49 2.29
N VAL A 136 23.05 -19.87 2.37
CA VAL A 136 23.18 -18.43 2.65
C VAL A 136 22.45 -17.61 1.59
N TRP A 137 22.73 -17.83 0.30
CA TRP A 137 22.08 -17.06 -0.78
C TRP A 137 20.58 -17.34 -0.90
N LEU A 138 20.16 -18.59 -0.68
CA LEU A 138 18.73 -18.94 -0.68
C LEU A 138 17.99 -18.26 0.48
N SER A 139 18.57 -18.25 1.67
CA SER A 139 17.98 -17.61 2.86
C SER A 139 18.01 -16.08 2.74
N LEU A 140 19.09 -15.49 2.20
CA LEU A 140 19.16 -14.06 1.91
C LEU A 140 18.11 -13.65 0.88
N THR A 141 17.85 -14.48 -0.14
CA THR A 141 16.74 -14.25 -1.08
C THR A 141 15.42 -14.17 -0.33
N GLY A 142 15.14 -15.15 0.54
CA GLY A 142 13.93 -15.16 1.37
C GLY A 142 13.79 -13.93 2.28
N LEU A 143 14.88 -13.53 2.95
CA LEU A 143 14.92 -12.33 3.79
C LEU A 143 14.56 -11.07 3.00
N ASN A 144 15.13 -10.91 1.81
CA ASN A 144 14.85 -9.75 0.95
C ASN A 144 13.42 -9.78 0.38
N LEU A 145 12.87 -10.96 0.08
CA LEU A 145 11.46 -11.10 -0.32
C LEU A 145 10.50 -10.64 0.80
N ALA A 146 10.75 -11.07 2.03
CA ALA A 146 9.99 -10.60 3.20
C ALA A 146 10.16 -9.09 3.41
N GLY A 147 11.37 -8.58 3.21
CA GLY A 147 11.68 -7.15 3.28
C GLY A 147 10.88 -6.33 2.27
N ALA A 148 10.89 -6.74 1.00
CA ALA A 148 10.18 -6.05 -0.07
C ALA A 148 8.66 -6.01 0.20
N LEU A 149 8.07 -7.17 0.51
CA LEU A 149 6.64 -7.27 0.84
C LEU A 149 6.30 -6.51 2.14
N GLY A 150 7.21 -6.52 3.11
CA GLY A 150 7.09 -5.82 4.39
C GLY A 150 7.16 -4.29 4.29
N VAL A 151 7.69 -3.75 3.19
CA VAL A 151 7.74 -2.29 2.93
C VAL A 151 6.52 -1.81 2.15
N LYS A 152 6.21 -2.44 1.01
CA LYS A 152 5.04 -2.12 0.15
C LYS A 152 4.54 -3.39 -0.54
N PHE A 153 3.23 -3.48 -0.79
CA PHE A 153 2.64 -4.63 -1.52
C PHE A 153 3.13 -4.79 -2.97
N VAL A 154 3.74 -3.75 -3.56
CA VAL A 154 4.44 -3.85 -4.86
C VAL A 154 5.60 -4.86 -4.80
N GLY A 155 6.15 -5.14 -3.60
CA GLY A 155 7.11 -6.22 -3.38
C GLY A 155 6.59 -7.62 -3.74
N LEU A 156 5.28 -7.80 -3.91
CA LEU A 156 4.72 -9.06 -4.45
C LEU A 156 5.27 -9.36 -5.85
N PHE A 157 5.61 -8.35 -6.65
CA PHE A 157 6.10 -8.57 -8.02
C PHE A 157 7.48 -9.24 -8.04
N VAL A 158 8.37 -8.92 -7.09
CA VAL A 158 9.65 -9.64 -6.96
C VAL A 158 9.46 -11.05 -6.41
N VAL A 159 8.47 -11.28 -5.54
CA VAL A 159 8.10 -12.63 -5.09
C VAL A 159 7.66 -13.49 -6.29
N ILE A 160 6.83 -12.94 -7.19
CA ILE A 160 6.43 -13.64 -8.42
C ILE A 160 7.63 -13.89 -9.33
N LEU A 161 8.52 -12.91 -9.51
CA LEU A 161 9.73 -13.06 -10.33
C LEU A 161 10.61 -14.21 -9.83
N VAL A 162 10.90 -14.24 -8.52
CA VAL A 162 11.69 -15.32 -7.92
C VAL A 162 10.95 -16.65 -8.00
N GLY A 163 9.62 -16.65 -7.80
CA GLY A 163 8.78 -17.84 -7.91
C GLY A 163 8.80 -18.47 -9.31
N VAL A 164 8.68 -17.66 -10.37
CA VAL A 164 8.74 -18.13 -11.77
C VAL A 164 10.12 -18.70 -12.10
N ASN A 165 11.21 -18.04 -11.67
CA ASN A 165 12.57 -18.56 -11.87
C ASN A 165 12.81 -19.85 -11.07
N THR A 166 12.29 -19.92 -9.84
CA THR A 166 12.37 -21.12 -9.01
C THR A 166 11.61 -22.30 -9.64
N ALA A 167 10.43 -22.04 -10.22
CA ALA A 167 9.67 -23.05 -10.95
C ALA A 167 10.41 -23.52 -12.21
N LYS A 168 11.04 -22.60 -12.96
CA LYS A 168 11.90 -22.93 -14.10
C LYS A 168 13.09 -23.82 -13.68
N ASP A 169 13.75 -23.49 -12.58
CA ASP A 169 14.88 -24.27 -12.07
C ASP A 169 14.45 -25.66 -11.59
N LEU A 170 13.33 -25.77 -10.86
CA LEU A 170 12.77 -27.05 -10.44
C LEU A 170 12.34 -27.90 -11.64
N TRP A 171 11.80 -27.28 -12.69
CA TRP A 171 11.46 -27.96 -13.94
C TRP A 171 12.70 -28.54 -14.63
N LYS A 172 13.80 -27.78 -14.69
CA LYS A 172 15.08 -28.27 -15.22
C LYS A 172 15.63 -29.44 -14.40
N LEU A 173 15.60 -29.36 -13.07
CA LEU A 173 16.05 -30.43 -12.17
C LEU A 173 15.19 -31.70 -12.28
N LEU A 174 13.88 -31.55 -12.50
CA LEU A 174 12.99 -32.70 -12.72
C LEU A 174 13.28 -33.39 -14.06
N GLY A 175 13.71 -32.64 -15.08
CA GLY A 175 14.10 -33.19 -16.38
C GLY A 175 15.48 -33.85 -16.40
N ASP A 176 16.30 -33.68 -15.35
CA ASP A 176 17.61 -34.29 -15.25
C ASP A 176 17.50 -35.74 -14.77
N LEU A 177 17.61 -36.68 -15.71
CA LEU A 177 17.53 -38.12 -15.45
C LEU A 177 18.70 -38.69 -14.63
N THR A 178 19.75 -37.90 -14.39
CA THR A 178 20.88 -38.32 -13.54
C THR A 178 20.58 -38.18 -12.05
N LEU A 179 19.57 -37.37 -11.71
CA LEU A 179 19.20 -37.07 -10.33
C LEU A 179 18.13 -38.05 -9.80
N SER A 180 18.27 -38.46 -8.55
CA SER A 180 17.23 -39.25 -7.88
C SER A 180 16.05 -38.37 -7.47
N MET A 181 14.83 -38.95 -7.43
CA MET A 181 13.63 -38.23 -6.97
C MET A 181 13.75 -37.71 -5.53
N ALA A 182 14.52 -38.38 -4.68
CA ALA A 182 14.79 -37.90 -3.33
C ALA A 182 15.54 -36.55 -3.33
N VAL A 183 16.54 -36.39 -4.21
CA VAL A 183 17.29 -35.13 -4.35
C VAL A 183 16.41 -34.01 -4.90
N VAL A 184 15.54 -34.31 -5.86
CA VAL A 184 14.55 -33.35 -6.38
C VAL A 184 13.60 -32.88 -5.28
N LEU A 185 13.10 -33.81 -4.44
CA LEU A 185 12.27 -33.48 -3.29
C LEU A 185 13.01 -32.65 -2.23
N GLN A 186 14.30 -32.93 -1.97
CA GLN A 186 15.14 -32.09 -1.10
C GLN A 186 15.27 -30.67 -1.64
N HIS A 187 15.47 -30.52 -2.96
CA HIS A 187 15.52 -29.22 -3.62
C HIS A 187 14.22 -28.45 -3.52
N LEU A 188 13.08 -29.14 -3.65
CA LEU A 188 11.76 -28.55 -3.46
C LEU A 188 11.56 -28.11 -2.00
N ALA A 189 11.85 -28.99 -1.04
CA ALA A 189 11.70 -28.71 0.38
C ALA A 189 12.56 -27.52 0.82
N ALA A 190 13.81 -27.44 0.38
CA ALA A 190 14.69 -26.31 0.68
C ALA A 190 14.14 -24.97 0.16
N ARG A 191 13.62 -24.95 -1.07
CA ARG A 191 12.99 -23.75 -1.67
C ARG A 191 11.69 -23.37 -0.96
N VAL A 192 10.84 -24.33 -0.63
CA VAL A 192 9.62 -24.07 0.16
C VAL A 192 9.97 -23.48 1.53
N LEU A 193 10.99 -24.04 2.20
CA LEU A 193 11.43 -23.56 3.51
C LEU A 193 11.95 -22.11 3.44
N CYS A 194 12.88 -21.82 2.53
CA CYS A 194 13.56 -20.52 2.49
C CYS A 194 12.84 -19.44 1.67
N LEU A 195 12.01 -19.80 0.68
CA LEU A 195 11.35 -18.84 -0.21
C LEU A 195 9.84 -18.68 0.08
N ILE A 196 9.25 -19.52 0.93
CA ILE A 196 7.84 -19.41 1.34
C ILE A 196 7.70 -19.31 2.86
N PHE A 197 8.09 -20.36 3.59
CA PHE A 197 7.89 -20.41 5.03
C PHE A 197 8.68 -19.32 5.76
N PHE A 198 9.98 -19.22 5.51
CA PHE A 198 10.86 -18.23 6.14
C PHE A 198 10.41 -16.78 5.86
N PRO A 199 10.07 -16.37 4.61
CA PRO A 199 9.57 -15.04 4.36
C PRO A 199 8.23 -14.74 5.04
N VAL A 200 7.31 -15.71 5.07
CA VAL A 200 6.02 -15.57 5.78
C VAL A 200 6.25 -15.39 7.28
N CYS A 201 7.14 -16.19 7.89
CA CYS A 201 7.50 -16.03 9.31
C CYS A 201 8.06 -14.63 9.58
N LEU A 202 9.01 -14.15 8.78
CA LEU A 202 9.56 -12.80 8.94
C LEU A 202 8.51 -11.71 8.76
N TYR A 203 7.62 -11.86 7.77
CA TYR A 203 6.52 -10.94 7.54
C TYR A 203 5.56 -10.88 8.74
N THR A 204 5.18 -12.03 9.29
CA THR A 204 4.35 -12.08 10.51
C THR A 204 5.05 -11.47 11.72
N LEU A 205 6.37 -11.69 11.87
CA LEU A 205 7.17 -11.08 12.93
C LEU A 205 7.20 -9.55 12.81
N ILE A 206 7.31 -9.01 11.60
CA ILE A 206 7.27 -7.57 11.34
C ILE A 206 5.95 -6.97 11.85
N PHE A 207 4.82 -7.62 11.61
CA PHE A 207 3.52 -7.19 12.14
C PHE A 207 3.39 -7.40 13.66
N ALA A 208 3.98 -8.46 14.21
CA ALA A 208 4.03 -8.67 15.65
C ALA A 208 4.78 -7.51 16.34
N VAL A 209 5.94 -7.11 15.79
CA VAL A 209 6.69 -5.93 16.25
C VAL A 209 5.86 -4.66 16.08
N HIS A 210 5.20 -4.47 14.94
CA HIS A 210 4.35 -3.30 14.69
C HIS A 210 3.28 -3.11 15.77
N PHE A 211 2.51 -4.16 16.09
CA PHE A 211 1.45 -4.08 17.10
C PHE A 211 1.99 -4.10 18.54
N ALA A 212 3.19 -4.64 18.78
CA ALA A 212 3.83 -4.58 20.09
C ALA A 212 4.34 -3.17 20.42
N VAL A 213 4.91 -2.48 19.43
CA VAL A 213 5.45 -1.12 19.59
C VAL A 213 4.33 -0.08 19.65
N LEU A 214 3.32 -0.18 18.78
CA LEU A 214 2.19 0.77 18.74
C LEU A 214 1.08 0.35 19.70
N ASN A 215 1.27 0.65 20.98
CA ASN A 215 0.36 0.22 22.04
C ASN A 215 -0.53 1.34 22.59
N ARG A 216 -0.46 2.58 22.09
CA ARG A 216 -1.30 3.71 22.52
C ARG A 216 -2.31 4.10 21.43
N SER A 217 -3.45 4.67 21.83
CA SER A 217 -4.43 5.24 20.89
C SER A 217 -3.80 6.33 20.02
N GLY A 218 -4.33 6.51 18.82
CA GLY A 218 -3.83 7.49 17.86
C GLY A 218 -4.75 7.61 16.65
N PRO A 219 -4.47 8.51 15.70
CA PRO A 219 -5.42 8.95 14.68
C PRO A 219 -5.90 7.85 13.71
N GLY A 220 -5.25 6.68 13.70
CA GLY A 220 -5.60 5.56 12.83
C GLY A 220 -6.43 4.45 13.48
N ASP A 221 -6.72 4.53 14.77
CA ASP A 221 -7.45 3.48 15.49
C ASP A 221 -8.91 3.32 15.02
N GLY A 222 -9.54 4.42 14.58
CA GLY A 222 -10.90 4.47 14.03
C GLY A 222 -11.15 3.59 12.79
N PHE A 223 -10.10 3.19 12.07
CA PHE A 223 -10.21 2.28 10.92
C PHE A 223 -10.38 0.81 11.32
N PHE A 224 -10.09 0.47 12.57
CA PHE A 224 -10.15 -0.88 13.11
C PHE A 224 -11.40 -1.10 13.98
N SER A 225 -11.70 -2.37 14.22
CA SER A 225 -12.76 -2.83 15.09
C SER A 225 -12.58 -2.32 16.51
N SER A 226 -13.70 -2.14 17.19
CA SER A 226 -13.72 -1.79 18.61
C SER A 226 -12.98 -2.82 19.48
N ALA A 227 -12.96 -4.08 19.07
CA ALA A 227 -12.18 -5.14 19.73
C ALA A 227 -10.67 -4.83 19.67
N PHE A 228 -10.14 -4.47 18.51
CA PHE A 228 -8.75 -4.02 18.36
C PHE A 228 -8.47 -2.75 19.16
N GLN A 229 -9.36 -1.76 19.10
CA GLN A 229 -9.22 -0.49 19.83
C GLN A 229 -9.08 -0.69 21.35
N SER A 230 -9.75 -1.71 21.92
CA SER A 230 -9.65 -2.04 23.36
C SER A 230 -8.25 -2.48 23.82
N ARG A 231 -7.36 -2.85 22.89
CA ARG A 231 -5.94 -3.15 23.17
C ARG A 231 -5.10 -1.89 23.41
N LEU A 232 -5.52 -0.74 22.88
CA LEU A 232 -4.70 0.47 22.84
C LEU A 232 -4.83 1.30 24.12
N ILE A 233 -3.71 1.55 24.79
CA ILE A 233 -3.65 2.39 26.00
C ILE A 233 -4.08 3.82 25.65
N GLY A 234 -4.98 4.39 26.45
CA GLY A 234 -5.55 5.72 26.22
C GLY A 234 -6.79 5.73 25.34
N ASN A 235 -7.23 4.58 24.81
CA ASN A 235 -8.56 4.47 24.23
C ASN A 235 -9.61 4.31 25.33
N ASN A 236 -10.81 4.86 25.15
CA ASN A 236 -11.90 4.75 26.14
C ASN A 236 -12.35 3.29 26.38
N LEU A 237 -12.15 2.41 25.39
CA LEU A 237 -12.46 0.97 25.52
C LEU A 237 -11.37 0.19 26.27
N HIS A 238 -10.20 0.79 26.50
CA HIS A 238 -9.10 0.15 27.20
C HIS A 238 -9.39 0.05 28.70
N ASN A 239 -9.50 -1.16 29.21
CA ASN A 239 -9.94 -1.46 30.58
C ASN A 239 -11.35 -0.95 30.90
N ALA A 240 -12.18 -0.70 29.89
CA ALA A 240 -13.59 -0.46 30.11
C ALA A 240 -14.24 -1.68 30.79
N SER A 241 -15.32 -1.43 31.53
CA SER A 241 -16.17 -2.45 32.12
C SER A 241 -17.60 -2.18 31.70
N MET A 242 -18.20 -3.11 30.96
CA MET A 242 -19.57 -2.98 30.47
C MET A 242 -20.26 -4.35 30.52
N PRO A 243 -21.59 -4.41 30.49
CA PRO A 243 -22.29 -5.68 30.51
C PRO A 243 -22.12 -6.45 29.19
N GLU A 244 -21.91 -7.77 29.26
CA GLU A 244 -21.65 -8.63 28.09
C GLU A 244 -22.83 -8.66 27.10
N HIS A 245 -24.04 -8.70 27.65
CA HIS A 245 -25.26 -8.96 26.90
C HIS A 245 -26.18 -7.76 26.89
N LEU A 246 -26.72 -7.45 25.72
CA LEU A 246 -27.66 -6.35 25.55
C LEU A 246 -29.01 -6.64 26.19
N ALA A 247 -29.55 -5.66 26.91
CA ALA A 247 -30.87 -5.76 27.54
C ALA A 247 -31.78 -4.60 27.10
N TYR A 248 -33.08 -4.78 27.28
CA TYR A 248 -34.04 -3.69 27.12
C TYR A 248 -33.84 -2.63 28.21
N GLY A 249 -34.02 -1.37 27.85
CA GLY A 249 -33.73 -0.20 28.70
C GLY A 249 -32.25 0.18 28.76
N SER A 250 -31.38 -0.58 28.10
CA SER A 250 -29.96 -0.24 28.00
C SER A 250 -29.73 0.96 27.10
N THR A 251 -28.78 1.80 27.51
CA THR A 251 -28.19 2.84 26.66
C THR A 251 -27.04 2.24 25.87
N VAL A 252 -27.00 2.48 24.57
CA VAL A 252 -25.97 1.97 23.67
C VAL A 252 -25.46 3.01 22.70
N THR A 253 -24.26 2.77 22.20
CA THR A 253 -23.78 3.38 20.94
C THR A 253 -23.69 2.30 19.87
N LEU A 254 -24.18 2.61 18.67
CA LEU A 254 -24.11 1.73 17.51
C LEU A 254 -23.05 2.25 16.55
N LYS A 255 -22.08 1.41 16.20
CA LYS A 255 -21.04 1.75 15.23
C LYS A 255 -21.24 0.92 13.98
N SER A 256 -21.04 1.54 12.82
CA SER A 256 -21.14 0.84 11.55
C SER A 256 -19.85 0.04 11.31
N LEU A 257 -19.97 -1.21 10.87
CA LEU A 257 -18.81 -2.03 10.48
C LEU A 257 -18.20 -1.58 9.15
N ARG A 258 -18.87 -0.68 8.43
CA ARG A 258 -18.26 -0.02 7.28
C ARG A 258 -17.09 0.83 7.75
N THR A 259 -15.91 0.56 7.19
CA THR A 259 -14.69 1.32 7.47
C THR A 259 -14.95 2.82 7.30
N ALA A 260 -14.56 3.61 8.31
CA ALA A 260 -14.70 5.06 8.38
C ALA A 260 -16.14 5.63 8.36
N ALA A 261 -17.18 4.81 8.56
CA ALA A 261 -18.55 5.33 8.67
C ALA A 261 -18.82 6.01 10.02
N GLY A 262 -18.36 5.46 11.15
CA GLY A 262 -18.54 6.03 12.48
C GLY A 262 -19.76 5.51 13.25
N TYR A 263 -20.24 6.28 14.21
CA TYR A 263 -21.36 5.99 15.12
C TYR A 263 -22.69 6.50 14.57
N LEU A 264 -23.78 5.79 14.82
CA LEU A 264 -25.14 6.29 14.58
C LEU A 264 -25.39 7.54 15.43
N HIS A 265 -25.68 8.65 14.77
CA HIS A 265 -25.72 9.98 15.37
C HIS A 265 -27.02 10.69 15.01
N SER A 266 -27.51 11.54 15.92
CA SER A 266 -28.61 12.46 15.60
C SER A 266 -28.48 13.75 16.40
N HIS A 267 -28.94 14.86 15.83
CA HIS A 267 -28.87 16.19 16.44
C HIS A 267 -30.13 16.98 16.11
N TRP A 268 -30.38 18.09 16.81
CA TRP A 268 -31.64 18.87 16.70
C TRP A 268 -31.97 19.45 15.30
N HIS A 269 -31.00 19.50 14.38
CA HIS A 269 -31.22 19.98 13.01
C HIS A 269 -32.11 19.04 12.19
N LEU A 270 -33.00 19.63 11.39
CA LEU A 270 -33.90 18.93 10.47
C LEU A 270 -33.29 18.83 9.07
N TYR A 271 -33.73 17.87 8.27
CA TYR A 271 -33.39 17.87 6.84
C TYR A 271 -33.94 19.15 6.17
N PRO A 272 -33.16 19.78 5.28
CA PRO A 272 -33.56 21.01 4.60
C PRO A 272 -34.70 20.75 3.61
N GLU A 273 -35.36 21.83 3.21
CA GLU A 273 -36.41 21.77 2.20
C GLU A 273 -35.88 21.22 0.86
N GLY A 274 -36.68 20.39 0.19
CA GLY A 274 -36.27 19.68 -1.02
C GLY A 274 -35.44 18.39 -0.78
N VAL A 275 -35.05 18.09 0.47
CA VAL A 275 -34.29 16.87 0.81
C VAL A 275 -35.15 15.93 1.67
N GLY A 276 -36.12 15.27 1.04
CA GLY A 276 -36.95 14.25 1.68
C GLY A 276 -37.99 14.83 2.66
N ALA A 277 -38.21 14.16 3.80
CA ALA A 277 -39.07 14.65 4.88
C ALA A 277 -38.32 15.64 5.77
N LYS A 278 -39.00 16.72 6.17
CA LYS A 278 -38.49 17.75 7.10
C LYS A 278 -38.53 17.26 8.55
N GLN A 279 -37.81 16.17 8.82
CA GLN A 279 -37.65 15.53 10.14
C GLN A 279 -36.19 15.62 10.60
N GLN A 280 -35.92 15.18 11.84
CA GLN A 280 -34.59 15.28 12.43
C GLN A 280 -33.58 14.42 11.67
N GLN A 281 -32.40 14.97 11.46
CA GLN A 281 -31.33 14.29 10.72
C GLN A 281 -30.78 13.11 11.52
N VAL A 282 -30.56 12.00 10.85
CA VAL A 282 -29.80 10.87 11.36
C VAL A 282 -28.61 10.65 10.43
N THR A 283 -27.43 10.60 11.02
CA THR A 283 -26.15 10.59 10.29
C THR A 283 -25.21 9.58 10.93
N THR A 284 -24.02 9.42 10.35
CA THR A 284 -22.91 8.79 11.04
C THR A 284 -21.84 9.81 11.41
N TYR A 285 -21.38 9.78 12.66
CA TYR A 285 -20.38 10.70 13.19
C TYR A 285 -19.12 9.95 13.64
N SER A 286 -17.94 10.47 13.33
CA SER A 286 -16.66 9.78 13.58
C SER A 286 -16.21 9.82 15.04
N HIS A 287 -16.67 10.80 15.82
CA HIS A 287 -16.24 11.01 17.19
C HIS A 287 -17.30 10.55 18.19
N LYS A 288 -16.88 10.24 19.42
CA LYS A 288 -17.78 9.94 20.52
C LYS A 288 -18.44 11.23 21.00
N ASP A 289 -19.76 11.22 21.08
CA ASP A 289 -20.60 12.35 21.47
C ASP A 289 -21.81 11.82 22.25
N GLN A 290 -22.40 12.62 23.13
CA GLN A 290 -23.66 12.28 23.81
C GLN A 290 -24.81 12.06 22.82
N ASN A 291 -24.76 12.72 21.67
CA ASN A 291 -25.68 12.56 20.54
C ASN A 291 -25.50 11.22 19.77
N ASN A 292 -24.60 10.34 20.23
CA ASN A 292 -24.48 8.97 19.73
C ASN A 292 -25.23 7.95 20.60
N LEU A 293 -25.86 8.39 21.70
CA LEU A 293 -26.51 7.53 22.67
C LEU A 293 -27.95 7.21 22.28
N TRP A 294 -28.26 5.92 22.20
CA TRP A 294 -29.58 5.39 21.88
C TRP A 294 -30.06 4.45 22.98
N ILE A 295 -31.33 4.53 23.34
CA ILE A 295 -31.97 3.64 24.33
C ILE A 295 -32.74 2.56 23.58
N ILE A 296 -32.52 1.31 23.95
CA ILE A 296 -33.25 0.18 23.35
C ILE A 296 -34.57 -0.04 24.09
N LYS A 297 -35.69 0.16 23.41
CA LYS A 297 -37.04 -0.06 23.92
C LYS A 297 -37.74 -1.21 23.19
N LYS A 298 -38.75 -1.78 23.84
CA LYS A 298 -39.66 -2.75 23.21
C LYS A 298 -40.64 -2.05 22.26
N GLN A 299 -41.23 -2.83 21.37
CA GLN A 299 -42.22 -2.37 20.39
C GLN A 299 -43.46 -1.75 21.05
N ASN A 300 -44.09 -2.47 22.00
CA ASN A 300 -45.43 -2.17 22.51
C ASN A 300 -45.50 -1.82 24.01
N SER A 301 -44.36 -1.73 24.68
CA SER A 301 -44.31 -1.44 26.12
C SER A 301 -43.22 -0.43 26.40
N ASP A 302 -43.54 0.56 27.22
CA ASP A 302 -42.51 1.40 27.82
C ASP A 302 -41.68 0.60 28.81
N TYR A 303 -40.44 1.04 28.99
CA TYR A 303 -39.50 0.36 29.86
C TYR A 303 -39.92 0.55 31.33
N ASP A 304 -40.30 -0.54 31.99
CA ASP A 304 -40.55 -0.56 33.43
C ASP A 304 -39.28 -0.98 34.18
N PRO A 305 -38.65 -0.08 34.98
CA PRO A 305 -37.45 -0.39 35.73
C PRO A 305 -37.65 -1.46 36.83
N THR A 306 -38.90 -1.76 37.22
CA THR A 306 -39.21 -2.78 38.23
C THR A 306 -39.33 -4.19 37.67
N SER A 307 -39.59 -4.33 36.36
CA SER A 307 -39.69 -5.62 35.67
C SER A 307 -38.33 -6.36 35.61
N PRO A 308 -38.28 -7.70 35.55
CA PRO A 308 -37.02 -8.45 35.45
C PRO A 308 -36.20 -8.06 34.22
N VAL A 309 -34.87 -8.14 34.30
CA VAL A 309 -34.00 -7.77 33.18
C VAL A 309 -34.19 -8.73 32.01
N GLU A 310 -34.69 -8.21 30.91
CA GLU A 310 -34.89 -8.96 29.67
C GLU A 310 -33.79 -8.64 28.65
N PHE A 311 -33.17 -9.69 28.12
CA PHE A 311 -32.10 -9.58 27.12
C PHE A 311 -32.66 -9.53 25.70
N VAL A 312 -32.03 -8.72 24.85
CA VAL A 312 -32.32 -8.64 23.42
C VAL A 312 -31.73 -9.85 22.69
N ARG A 313 -32.56 -10.52 21.88
CA ARG A 313 -32.24 -11.73 21.13
C ARG A 313 -32.38 -11.51 19.63
N HIS A 314 -31.78 -12.41 18.86
CA HIS A 314 -31.98 -12.47 17.42
C HIS A 314 -33.47 -12.59 17.08
N GLY A 315 -33.96 -11.74 16.19
CA GLY A 315 -35.35 -11.72 15.71
C GLY A 315 -36.28 -10.81 16.51
N ASP A 316 -35.82 -10.21 17.61
CA ASP A 316 -36.64 -9.31 18.43
C ASP A 316 -36.92 -8.00 17.69
N ILE A 317 -38.11 -7.43 17.91
CA ILE A 317 -38.51 -6.12 17.37
C ILE A 317 -38.27 -5.06 18.44
N ILE A 318 -37.48 -4.06 18.09
CA ILE A 318 -37.04 -2.99 18.99
C ILE A 318 -37.43 -1.61 18.44
N ARG A 319 -37.46 -0.64 19.34
CA ARG A 319 -37.41 0.79 19.04
C ARG A 319 -36.09 1.36 19.55
N LEU A 320 -35.47 2.23 18.77
CA LEU A 320 -34.26 2.95 19.17
C LEU A 320 -34.61 4.41 19.40
N GLU A 321 -34.54 4.85 20.65
CA GLU A 321 -34.83 6.24 21.02
C GLU A 321 -33.52 6.99 21.24
N HIS A 322 -33.37 8.13 20.57
CA HIS A 322 -32.22 8.99 20.74
C HIS A 322 -32.27 9.69 22.11
N MET A 323 -31.26 9.48 22.95
CA MET A 323 -31.29 9.92 24.36
C MET A 323 -31.47 11.43 24.52
N VAL A 324 -30.75 12.23 23.71
CA VAL A 324 -30.71 13.69 23.88
C VAL A 324 -32.01 14.35 23.39
N THR A 325 -32.61 13.84 22.31
CA THR A 325 -33.78 14.47 21.67
C THR A 325 -35.10 13.74 21.92
N GLY A 326 -35.07 12.56 22.54
CA GLY A 326 -36.26 11.73 22.83
C GLY A 326 -36.99 11.24 21.58
N ARG A 327 -36.35 11.26 20.40
CA ARG A 327 -36.95 10.87 19.12
C ARG A 327 -36.57 9.46 18.73
N ASN A 328 -37.49 8.74 18.08
CA ASN A 328 -37.27 7.38 17.61
C ASN A 328 -36.55 7.38 16.27
N LEU A 329 -35.69 6.38 16.05
CA LEU A 329 -35.14 6.06 14.74
C LEU A 329 -36.28 5.60 13.82
N HIS A 330 -36.42 6.29 12.69
CA HIS A 330 -37.57 6.19 11.80
C HIS A 330 -37.13 6.02 10.34
N SER A 331 -37.92 5.33 9.53
CA SER A 331 -37.74 5.30 8.08
C SER A 331 -39.06 5.25 7.34
N HIS A 332 -39.12 5.84 6.15
CA HIS A 332 -40.35 5.96 5.36
C HIS A 332 -40.05 5.83 3.86
N GLN A 333 -41.10 5.72 3.04
CA GLN A 333 -41.00 5.60 1.58
C GLN A 333 -40.66 6.93 0.89
N ARG A 334 -39.62 7.63 1.34
CA ARG A 334 -39.02 8.77 0.62
C ARG A 334 -37.56 8.47 0.34
N GLU A 335 -37.06 9.02 -0.75
CA GLU A 335 -35.68 8.82 -1.18
C GLU A 335 -34.68 9.41 -0.18
N ALA A 336 -33.55 8.71 -0.01
CA ALA A 336 -32.44 9.21 0.78
C ALA A 336 -31.81 10.48 0.17
N PRO A 337 -31.09 11.30 0.97
CA PRO A 337 -30.55 12.59 0.54
C PRO A 337 -29.65 12.51 -0.69
N LEU A 338 -28.66 11.61 -0.69
CA LEU A 338 -27.67 11.44 -1.77
C LEU A 338 -27.91 10.16 -2.55
N THR A 339 -28.20 9.05 -1.85
CA THR A 339 -28.36 7.74 -2.49
C THR A 339 -29.83 7.49 -2.82
N LYS A 340 -30.32 8.10 -3.90
CA LYS A 340 -31.75 8.11 -4.28
C LYS A 340 -32.43 6.74 -4.40
N LYS A 341 -31.66 5.66 -4.64
CA LYS A 341 -32.14 4.28 -4.67
C LYS A 341 -32.49 3.71 -3.29
N HIS A 342 -32.06 4.37 -2.21
CA HIS A 342 -32.32 3.96 -0.83
C HIS A 342 -33.42 4.83 -0.22
N LEU A 343 -33.99 4.36 0.89
CA LEU A 343 -34.98 5.08 1.66
C LEU A 343 -34.32 5.98 2.71
N GLN A 344 -34.95 7.12 2.97
CA GLN A 344 -34.51 8.09 3.97
C GLN A 344 -34.68 7.52 5.38
N VAL A 345 -33.72 7.81 6.24
CA VAL A 345 -33.76 7.52 7.68
C VAL A 345 -33.73 8.85 8.42
N THR A 346 -34.59 8.98 9.43
CA THR A 346 -34.80 10.20 10.20
C THR A 346 -34.98 9.86 11.67
N ALA A 347 -35.01 10.90 12.52
CA ALA A 347 -35.50 10.79 13.88
C ALA A 347 -36.86 11.50 14.00
N TYR A 348 -37.88 10.76 14.43
CA TYR A 348 -39.27 11.20 14.47
C TYR A 348 -39.92 10.92 15.83
N GLY A 349 -41.05 11.57 16.11
CA GLY A 349 -41.75 11.43 17.38
C GLY A 349 -41.22 12.33 18.50
N THR A 350 -41.76 12.13 19.70
CA THR A 350 -41.40 12.89 20.92
C THR A 350 -41.51 12.00 22.15
N ASN A 351 -40.45 11.94 22.98
CA ASN A 351 -40.37 11.10 24.19
C ASN A 351 -40.78 9.63 23.95
N GLY A 352 -40.34 9.05 22.83
CA GLY A 352 -40.65 7.66 22.48
C GLY A 352 -42.04 7.43 21.87
N THR A 353 -42.91 8.46 21.79
CA THR A 353 -44.16 8.38 21.01
C THR A 353 -43.85 8.42 19.52
N GLY A 354 -44.50 7.55 18.74
CA GLY A 354 -44.28 7.46 17.30
C GLY A 354 -45.22 6.47 16.64
N ASP A 355 -44.85 5.92 15.48
CA ASP A 355 -45.72 5.08 14.66
C ASP A 355 -45.08 3.71 14.35
N SER A 356 -45.75 2.90 13.51
CA SER A 356 -45.25 1.58 13.14
C SER A 356 -43.93 1.61 12.34
N ASN A 357 -43.52 2.77 11.82
CA ASN A 357 -42.27 2.97 11.09
C ASN A 357 -41.08 3.27 12.01
N ASP A 358 -41.25 3.12 13.32
CA ASP A 358 -40.16 3.16 14.30
C ASP A 358 -39.66 1.75 14.67
N TYR A 359 -40.26 0.71 14.08
CA TYR A 359 -40.01 -0.68 14.45
C TYR A 359 -38.88 -1.30 13.62
N TRP A 360 -37.84 -1.77 14.33
CA TRP A 360 -36.66 -2.40 13.74
C TRP A 360 -36.49 -3.80 14.30
N ARG A 361 -36.39 -4.82 13.45
CA ARG A 361 -35.99 -6.17 13.86
C ARG A 361 -34.48 -6.28 13.94
N ILE A 362 -33.97 -6.81 15.04
CA ILE A 362 -32.54 -7.04 15.23
C ILE A 362 -32.14 -8.46 14.81
N ASP A 363 -31.39 -8.55 13.72
CA ASP A 363 -30.90 -9.84 13.20
C ASP A 363 -29.40 -9.97 13.51
N VAL A 364 -29.04 -10.86 14.43
CA VAL A 364 -27.65 -11.23 14.73
C VAL A 364 -27.10 -12.17 13.65
N LEU A 365 -25.95 -11.84 13.07
CA LEU A 365 -25.27 -12.69 12.08
C LEU A 365 -24.53 -13.86 12.74
N GLY A 366 -24.58 -15.02 12.10
CA GLY A 366 -23.82 -16.22 12.50
C GLY A 366 -24.27 -16.88 13.80
N SER A 367 -25.24 -16.32 14.53
CA SER A 367 -25.79 -16.89 15.76
C SER A 367 -27.25 -16.49 15.96
N LYS A 368 -28.06 -17.41 16.50
CA LYS A 368 -29.44 -17.15 16.96
C LYS A 368 -29.50 -16.80 18.46
N SER A 369 -28.37 -16.37 19.04
CA SER A 369 -28.25 -16.10 20.48
C SER A 369 -28.58 -14.64 20.86
N LYS A 370 -28.43 -14.33 22.15
CA LYS A 370 -28.41 -12.96 22.69
C LYS A 370 -27.36 -12.11 21.96
N VAL A 371 -27.61 -10.80 21.87
CA VAL A 371 -26.64 -9.84 21.33
C VAL A 371 -25.50 -9.66 22.34
N LYS A 372 -24.26 -9.94 21.91
CA LYS A 372 -23.04 -9.70 22.67
C LYS A 372 -22.40 -8.38 22.25
N VAL A 373 -22.07 -7.54 23.21
CA VAL A 373 -21.39 -6.25 22.96
C VAL A 373 -20.01 -6.49 22.33
N LEU A 374 -19.61 -5.63 21.39
CA LEU A 374 -18.42 -5.71 20.52
C LEU A 374 -18.31 -6.92 19.56
N ARG A 375 -18.85 -8.09 19.91
CA ARG A 375 -18.67 -9.34 19.14
C ARG A 375 -19.82 -9.63 18.18
N SER A 376 -21.06 -9.35 18.57
CA SER A 376 -22.20 -9.61 17.69
C SER A 376 -22.26 -8.56 16.59
N GLN A 377 -22.25 -9.04 15.34
CA GLN A 377 -22.59 -8.22 14.18
C GLN A 377 -24.11 -8.28 14.00
N ILE A 378 -24.76 -7.12 14.05
CA ILE A 378 -26.21 -7.01 13.98
C ILE A 378 -26.63 -6.27 12.71
N ARG A 379 -27.83 -6.63 12.23
CA ARG A 379 -28.58 -5.90 11.21
C ARG A 379 -29.86 -5.39 11.83
N LEU A 380 -30.29 -4.20 11.39
CA LEU A 380 -31.56 -3.62 11.78
C LEU A 380 -32.45 -3.57 10.54
N LEU A 381 -33.45 -4.45 10.51
CA LEU A 381 -34.44 -4.53 9.44
C LEU A 381 -35.65 -3.67 9.81
N HIS A 382 -35.94 -2.67 9.01
CA HIS A 382 -37.13 -1.86 9.16
C HIS A 382 -38.38 -2.68 8.84
N ILE A 383 -39.32 -2.81 9.78
CA ILE A 383 -40.48 -3.70 9.63
C ILE A 383 -41.42 -3.25 8.50
N SER A 384 -41.78 -1.97 8.44
CA SER A 384 -42.79 -1.49 7.50
C SER A 384 -42.37 -1.55 6.03
N THR A 385 -41.07 -1.37 5.74
CA THR A 385 -40.56 -1.32 4.36
C THR A 385 -39.68 -2.50 3.98
N GLY A 386 -39.23 -3.31 4.95
CA GLY A 386 -38.34 -4.44 4.71
C GLY A 386 -36.91 -4.06 4.32
N CYS A 387 -36.51 -2.80 4.48
CA CYS A 387 -35.14 -2.34 4.17
C CYS A 387 -34.20 -2.49 5.38
N LEU A 388 -32.89 -2.53 5.11
CA LEU A 388 -31.85 -2.64 6.15
C LEU A 388 -31.21 -1.29 6.45
N LEU A 389 -31.09 -0.93 7.73
CA LEU A 389 -30.33 0.25 8.14
C LEU A 389 -28.86 0.11 7.73
N GLY A 390 -28.31 1.13 7.07
CA GLY A 390 -26.91 1.12 6.68
C GLY A 390 -26.32 2.50 6.41
N SER A 391 -25.00 2.55 6.41
CA SER A 391 -24.22 3.73 6.02
C SER A 391 -23.70 3.59 4.59
N THR A 392 -23.95 4.60 3.76
CA THR A 392 -23.48 4.62 2.36
C THR A 392 -22.02 5.06 2.25
N GLY A 393 -21.44 5.57 3.34
CA GLY A 393 -20.09 6.13 3.40
C GLY A 393 -19.89 7.43 2.62
N LYS A 394 -20.96 8.02 2.08
CA LYS A 394 -20.92 9.35 1.47
C LYS A 394 -21.06 10.41 2.55
N ALA A 395 -20.25 11.46 2.47
CA ALA A 395 -20.42 12.63 3.33
C ALA A 395 -21.61 13.47 2.82
N LEU A 396 -22.47 13.89 3.74
CA LEU A 396 -23.53 14.85 3.48
C LEU A 396 -22.92 16.22 3.13
N PRO A 397 -23.63 17.08 2.38
CA PRO A 397 -23.19 18.45 2.14
C PRO A 397 -23.15 19.27 3.44
N LYS A 398 -22.74 20.54 3.36
CA LYS A 398 -22.60 21.46 4.51
C LYS A 398 -23.84 21.53 5.43
N TRP A 399 -25.05 21.35 4.91
CA TRP A 399 -26.28 21.33 5.72
C TRP A 399 -26.37 20.14 6.69
N GLY A 400 -25.63 19.07 6.40
CA GLY A 400 -25.50 17.88 7.23
C GLY A 400 -24.11 17.78 7.87
N TRP A 401 -23.41 18.91 8.02
CA TRP A 401 -22.14 19.04 8.73
C TRP A 401 -21.01 18.13 8.21
N GLU A 402 -21.06 17.74 6.94
CA GLU A 402 -20.09 16.81 6.33
C GLU A 402 -20.03 15.43 7.04
N GLN A 403 -21.08 15.09 7.79
CA GLN A 403 -21.24 13.80 8.45
C GLN A 403 -21.67 12.72 7.44
N GLY A 404 -21.55 11.44 7.81
CA GLY A 404 -21.89 10.35 6.90
C GLY A 404 -23.40 10.16 6.72
N GLU A 405 -23.80 9.79 5.51
CA GLU A 405 -25.20 9.49 5.16
C GLU A 405 -25.64 8.12 5.74
N VAL A 406 -26.69 8.14 6.56
CA VAL A 406 -27.43 6.94 7.00
C VAL A 406 -28.68 6.78 6.13
N THR A 407 -28.92 5.57 5.66
CA THR A 407 -30.03 5.23 4.77
C THR A 407 -30.60 3.86 5.11
N CYS A 408 -31.77 3.56 4.58
CA CYS A 408 -32.35 2.24 4.65
C CYS A 408 -32.30 1.58 3.25
N SER A 409 -31.44 0.57 3.11
CA SER A 409 -31.15 -0.11 1.85
C SER A 409 -32.24 -1.14 1.54
N PRO A 410 -32.93 -1.05 0.39
CA PRO A 410 -33.87 -2.09 -0.04
C PRO A 410 -33.14 -3.38 -0.48
N TYR A 411 -31.82 -3.30 -0.72
CA TYR A 411 -31.01 -4.47 -1.05
C TYR A 411 -30.66 -5.24 0.22
N ILE A 412 -31.26 -6.42 0.38
CA ILE A 412 -31.12 -7.29 1.57
C ILE A 412 -29.84 -8.15 1.53
N ARG A 413 -29.09 -8.13 0.41
CA ARG A 413 -27.82 -8.87 0.31
C ARG A 413 -26.84 -8.39 1.37
N GLU A 414 -26.11 -9.34 1.96
CA GLU A 414 -25.11 -9.06 2.98
C GLU A 414 -24.05 -8.11 2.44
N ASN A 415 -23.95 -6.94 3.06
CA ASN A 415 -22.98 -5.92 2.72
C ASN A 415 -22.46 -5.29 4.02
N PRO A 416 -21.15 -5.09 4.21
CA PRO A 416 -20.62 -4.41 5.40
C PRO A 416 -21.26 -3.05 5.69
N SER A 417 -21.85 -2.38 4.69
CA SER A 417 -22.60 -1.13 4.85
C SER A 417 -23.83 -1.23 5.75
N THR A 418 -24.46 -2.40 5.85
CA THR A 418 -25.69 -2.61 6.64
C THR A 418 -25.44 -3.29 7.98
N LEU A 419 -24.17 -3.52 8.33
CA LEU A 419 -23.77 -4.18 9.57
C LEU A 419 -23.41 -3.15 10.62
N TRP A 420 -23.89 -3.40 11.83
CA TRP A 420 -23.64 -2.57 13.01
C TRP A 420 -23.10 -3.44 14.14
N ASN A 421 -22.32 -2.83 15.03
CA ASN A 421 -21.93 -3.39 16.31
C ASN A 421 -22.36 -2.47 17.44
N VAL A 422 -22.79 -3.06 18.54
CA VAL A 422 -22.96 -2.33 19.80
C VAL A 422 -21.56 -2.10 20.36
N GLU A 423 -21.11 -0.85 20.39
CA GLU A 423 -19.77 -0.51 20.87
C GLU A 423 -19.75 -0.24 22.37
N ASP A 424 -20.60 0.67 22.82
CA ASP A 424 -20.73 1.06 24.21
C ASP A 424 -22.09 0.60 24.75
N HIS A 425 -22.12 0.22 26.02
CA HIS A 425 -23.30 -0.36 26.66
C HIS A 425 -23.32 -0.02 28.15
N GLU A 426 -24.34 0.73 28.55
CA GLU A 426 -24.59 1.08 29.94
C GLU A 426 -25.96 0.57 30.40
N ASN A 427 -25.95 -0.20 31.48
CA ASN A 427 -27.16 -0.61 32.18
C ASN A 427 -26.85 -0.84 33.67
N PRO A 428 -27.37 0.00 34.59
CA PRO A 428 -27.11 -0.12 36.03
C PRO A 428 -27.53 -1.46 36.66
N ARG A 429 -28.41 -2.23 35.99
CA ARG A 429 -28.98 -3.48 36.50
C ARG A 429 -28.18 -4.72 36.13
N LEU A 430 -27.15 -4.56 35.30
CA LEU A 430 -26.32 -5.66 34.84
C LEU A 430 -24.92 -5.57 35.46
N ALA A 431 -24.32 -6.73 35.73
CA ALA A 431 -22.93 -6.79 36.16
C ALA A 431 -22.00 -6.46 34.99
N ASN A 432 -21.05 -5.56 35.22
CA ASN A 432 -20.02 -5.24 34.24
C ASN A 432 -18.96 -6.35 34.20
N ILE A 433 -18.58 -6.77 33.00
CA ILE A 433 -17.45 -7.66 32.79
C ILE A 433 -16.23 -6.86 32.34
N SER A 434 -15.03 -7.37 32.64
CA SER A 434 -13.79 -6.75 32.17
C SER A 434 -13.59 -7.03 30.67
N MET A 435 -13.31 -5.98 29.91
CA MET A 435 -13.14 -6.07 28.46
C MET A 435 -11.84 -6.79 28.04
N SER A 436 -10.96 -7.14 28.98
CA SER A 436 -9.74 -7.91 28.71
C SER A 436 -10.03 -9.29 28.11
N ILE A 437 -11.20 -9.88 28.41
CA ILE A 437 -11.67 -11.16 27.87
C ILE A 437 -12.03 -11.05 26.38
N LEU A 438 -12.35 -9.84 25.90
CA LEU A 438 -12.82 -9.59 24.54
C LEU A 438 -11.70 -9.12 23.59
N LYS A 439 -10.46 -9.02 24.06
CA LYS A 439 -9.30 -8.62 23.24
C LYS A 439 -9.09 -9.63 22.09
N PRO A 440 -8.85 -9.16 20.85
CA PRO A 440 -8.60 -10.05 19.72
C PRO A 440 -7.26 -10.75 19.87
N THR A 441 -7.17 -11.95 19.31
CA THR A 441 -5.91 -12.67 19.15
C THR A 441 -4.99 -11.96 18.16
N PHE A 442 -3.71 -12.32 18.17
CA PHE A 442 -2.76 -11.78 17.19
C PHE A 442 -3.16 -12.10 15.75
N LEU A 443 -3.66 -13.32 15.49
CA LEU A 443 -4.06 -13.73 14.15
C LEU A 443 -5.28 -12.95 13.66
N GLU A 444 -6.28 -12.74 14.52
CA GLU A 444 -7.44 -11.88 14.19
C GLU A 444 -6.99 -10.44 13.90
N THR A 445 -6.09 -9.91 14.72
CA THR A 445 -5.51 -8.56 14.52
C THR A 445 -4.75 -8.45 13.19
N LEU A 446 -3.96 -9.47 12.86
CA LEU A 446 -3.19 -9.53 11.61
C LEU A 446 -4.13 -9.57 10.40
N LEU A 447 -5.13 -10.45 10.41
CA LEU A 447 -6.11 -10.59 9.34
C LEU A 447 -6.93 -9.31 9.17
N GLU A 448 -7.42 -8.74 10.28
CA GLU A 448 -8.15 -7.49 10.26
C GLU A 448 -7.31 -6.37 9.63
N SER A 449 -6.05 -6.23 10.05
CA SER A 449 -5.13 -5.23 9.48
C SER A 449 -5.00 -5.35 7.96
N HIS A 450 -4.84 -6.58 7.44
CA HIS A 450 -4.74 -6.80 5.99
C HIS A 450 -6.03 -6.45 5.26
N ILE A 451 -7.19 -6.81 5.83
CA ILE A 451 -8.50 -6.47 5.26
C ILE A 451 -8.66 -4.95 5.18
N VAL A 452 -8.32 -4.22 6.24
CA VAL A 452 -8.41 -2.75 6.29
C VAL A 452 -7.43 -2.13 5.28
N MET A 453 -6.18 -2.62 5.21
CA MET A 453 -5.18 -2.14 4.24
C MET A 453 -5.63 -2.34 2.79
N LEU A 454 -6.14 -3.53 2.43
CA LEU A 454 -6.62 -3.84 1.08
C LEU A 454 -7.83 -2.99 0.70
N ARG A 455 -8.79 -2.83 1.61
CA ARG A 455 -9.97 -1.98 1.39
C ARG A 455 -9.58 -0.52 1.21
N ALA A 456 -8.75 0.02 2.09
CA ALA A 456 -8.28 1.40 1.98
C ALA A 456 -7.51 1.64 0.68
N ASN A 457 -6.63 0.70 0.29
CA ASN A 457 -5.88 0.80 -0.96
C ASN A 457 -6.80 0.79 -2.21
N SER A 458 -7.86 -0.03 -2.19
CA SER A 458 -8.89 -0.02 -3.25
C SER A 458 -9.77 1.24 -3.25
N GLY A 459 -9.86 1.93 -2.12
CA GLY A 459 -10.63 3.15 -1.92
C GLY A 459 -9.90 4.43 -2.35
N LEU A 460 -8.58 4.38 -2.57
CA LEU A 460 -7.77 5.51 -3.05
C LEU A 460 -7.99 5.77 -4.55
N LYS A 461 -9.21 6.18 -4.91
CA LYS A 461 -9.56 6.57 -6.28
C LYS A 461 -9.26 8.06 -6.50
N PRO A 462 -8.82 8.45 -7.71
CA PRO A 462 -8.62 9.86 -8.04
C PRO A 462 -9.93 10.63 -7.87
N LYS A 463 -9.84 11.86 -7.34
CA LYS A 463 -11.00 12.75 -7.27
C LYS A 463 -11.40 13.18 -8.68
N GLU A 464 -12.67 13.51 -8.88
CA GLU A 464 -13.12 14.11 -10.15
C GLU A 464 -12.28 15.36 -10.44
N HIS A 465 -11.69 15.42 -11.64
CA HIS A 465 -10.77 16.46 -12.13
C HIS A 465 -9.33 16.48 -11.57
N GLU A 466 -8.92 15.52 -10.74
CA GLU A 466 -7.52 15.40 -10.32
C GLU A 466 -6.68 14.66 -11.39
N VAL A 467 -5.69 15.33 -11.97
CA VAL A 467 -4.79 14.73 -12.97
C VAL A 467 -3.71 13.92 -12.25
N THR A 468 -3.83 12.60 -12.30
CA THR A 468 -2.81 11.67 -11.78
C THR A 468 -1.90 11.17 -12.89
N SER A 469 -0.68 10.74 -12.53
CA SER A 469 0.25 10.15 -13.48
C SER A 469 -0.28 8.81 -14.01
N ARG A 470 -0.12 8.54 -15.31
CA ARG A 470 -0.56 7.30 -15.97
C ARG A 470 0.64 6.39 -16.27
N PRO A 471 0.47 5.05 -16.30
CA PRO A 471 1.57 4.12 -16.54
C PRO A 471 2.39 4.39 -17.82
N TRP A 472 1.75 4.84 -18.89
CA TRP A 472 2.44 5.16 -20.14
C TRP A 472 3.26 6.46 -20.07
N HIS A 473 2.98 7.37 -19.12
CA HIS A 473 3.78 8.59 -18.90
C HIS A 473 5.20 8.25 -18.46
N TRP A 474 5.39 7.13 -17.76
CA TRP A 474 6.62 6.87 -17.01
C TRP A 474 7.83 6.58 -17.90
N PRO A 475 7.81 5.59 -18.81
CA PRO A 475 9.02 5.22 -19.56
C PRO A 475 9.58 6.35 -20.43
N ILE A 476 8.73 7.25 -20.91
CA ILE A 476 9.12 8.40 -21.75
C ILE A 476 9.50 9.64 -20.95
N ASN A 477 9.42 9.60 -19.61
CA ASN A 477 9.56 10.76 -18.73
C ASN A 477 8.54 11.87 -19.03
N TYR A 478 7.30 11.56 -19.42
CA TYR A 478 6.35 12.59 -19.87
C TYR A 478 6.11 13.69 -18.84
N GLN A 479 5.85 13.32 -17.59
CA GLN A 479 5.60 14.28 -16.52
C GLN A 479 6.27 13.79 -15.23
N GLY A 480 7.06 14.65 -14.60
CA GLY A 480 7.69 14.40 -13.32
C GLY A 480 6.76 14.67 -12.14
N LEU A 481 7.35 14.78 -10.95
CA LEU A 481 6.61 15.04 -9.72
C LEU A 481 7.32 16.11 -8.87
N ARG A 482 6.60 17.18 -8.53
CA ARG A 482 7.10 18.24 -7.64
C ARG A 482 7.19 17.73 -6.19
N PHE A 483 8.35 17.87 -5.57
CA PHE A 483 8.59 17.48 -4.17
C PHE A 483 8.56 18.68 -3.22
N SER A 484 9.02 19.85 -3.66
CA SER A 484 9.10 21.07 -2.85
C SER A 484 9.03 22.33 -3.70
N GLY A 485 8.45 23.39 -3.12
CA GLY A 485 8.45 24.76 -3.65
C GLY A 485 7.56 24.96 -4.87
N VAL A 486 6.86 26.09 -4.91
CA VAL A 486 6.11 26.56 -6.10
C VAL A 486 6.59 27.96 -6.51
N ASN A 487 7.07 28.76 -5.55
CA ASN A 487 7.50 30.12 -5.79
C ASN A 487 8.96 30.16 -6.26
N ALA A 488 9.32 31.23 -6.97
CA ALA A 488 10.68 31.45 -7.49
C ALA A 488 11.75 31.64 -6.40
N THR A 489 11.32 32.04 -5.20
CA THR A 489 12.18 32.23 -4.02
C THR A 489 12.45 30.95 -3.24
N ASP A 490 11.65 29.91 -3.47
CA ASP A 490 11.72 28.68 -2.69
C ASP A 490 12.75 27.72 -3.30
N PHE A 491 13.38 26.91 -2.46
CA PHE A 491 14.21 25.81 -2.92
C PHE A 491 13.31 24.71 -3.51
N ARG A 492 13.44 24.48 -4.81
CA ARG A 492 12.59 23.53 -5.55
C ARG A 492 13.31 22.22 -5.80
N VAL A 493 12.57 21.14 -5.65
CA VAL A 493 13.05 19.79 -5.95
C VAL A 493 12.02 19.13 -6.83
N TYR A 494 12.48 18.57 -7.95
CA TYR A 494 11.61 17.98 -8.95
C TYR A 494 12.07 16.56 -9.29
N LEU A 495 11.20 15.59 -9.02
CA LEU A 495 11.46 14.20 -9.37
C LEU A 495 11.23 14.01 -10.86
N LEU A 496 12.33 13.98 -11.60
CA LEU A 496 12.41 13.55 -12.99
C LEU A 496 13.63 12.66 -13.13
N GLY A 497 13.44 11.54 -13.82
CA GLY A 497 14.56 10.69 -14.23
C GLY A 497 15.48 11.44 -15.19
N ASN A 498 16.76 11.06 -15.27
CA ASN A 498 17.66 11.68 -16.23
C ASN A 498 17.17 11.36 -17.65
N PRO A 499 16.72 12.35 -18.45
CA PRO A 499 16.04 12.06 -19.72
C PRO A 499 16.87 11.25 -20.70
N VAL A 500 18.20 11.49 -20.73
CA VAL A 500 19.12 10.75 -21.59
C VAL A 500 19.17 9.28 -21.21
N ILE A 501 19.24 8.98 -19.90
CA ILE A 501 19.26 7.60 -19.39
C ILE A 501 17.92 6.90 -19.67
N TRP A 502 16.80 7.59 -19.44
CA TRP A 502 15.47 7.00 -19.61
C TRP A 502 15.12 6.74 -21.07
N TRP A 503 15.47 7.66 -21.97
CA TRP A 503 15.28 7.45 -23.40
C TRP A 503 16.25 6.42 -23.95
N LEU A 504 17.51 6.39 -23.47
CA LEU A 504 18.43 5.30 -23.77
C LEU A 504 17.84 3.97 -23.35
N ASN A 505 17.27 3.88 -22.15
CA ASN A 505 16.61 2.67 -21.66
C ASN A 505 15.45 2.22 -22.56
N LEU A 506 14.62 3.16 -23.01
CA LEU A 506 13.50 2.87 -23.90
C LEU A 506 13.97 2.39 -25.28
N VAL A 507 15.00 3.04 -25.85
CA VAL A 507 15.61 2.65 -27.12
C VAL A 507 16.24 1.26 -27.00
N CYS A 508 17.00 1.01 -25.93
CA CYS A 508 17.62 -0.28 -25.66
C CYS A 508 16.57 -1.39 -25.47
N LEU A 509 15.42 -1.10 -24.87
CA LEU A 509 14.33 -2.07 -24.77
C LEU A 509 13.79 -2.49 -26.15
N GLY A 510 13.66 -1.53 -27.09
CA GLY A 510 13.29 -1.81 -28.48
C GLY A 510 14.35 -2.61 -29.23
N ILE A 511 15.62 -2.21 -29.11
CA ILE A 511 16.77 -2.93 -29.70
C ILE A 511 16.85 -4.35 -29.14
N TYR A 512 16.65 -4.53 -27.83
CA TYR A 512 16.59 -5.85 -27.20
C TYR A 512 15.50 -6.71 -27.84
N GLY A 513 14.30 -6.17 -28.07
CA GLY A 513 13.23 -6.92 -28.73
C GLY A 513 13.65 -7.43 -30.12
N ILE A 514 14.31 -6.58 -30.92
CA ILE A 514 14.81 -6.95 -32.25
C ILE A 514 15.91 -8.02 -32.16
N LEU A 515 16.93 -7.80 -31.32
CA LEU A 515 18.05 -8.72 -31.15
C LEU A 515 17.62 -10.05 -30.50
N GLY A 516 16.66 -10.02 -29.58
CA GLY A 516 16.12 -11.19 -28.92
C GLY A 516 15.31 -12.06 -29.90
N ILE A 517 14.45 -11.44 -30.72
CA ILE A 517 13.71 -12.17 -31.77
C ILE A 517 14.69 -12.75 -32.79
N SER A 518 15.69 -11.97 -33.25
CA SER A 518 16.67 -12.47 -34.21
C SER A 518 17.51 -13.61 -33.62
N ALA A 519 17.92 -13.51 -32.35
CA ALA A 519 18.61 -14.58 -31.63
C ALA A 519 17.76 -15.85 -31.54
N PHE A 520 16.50 -15.71 -31.11
CA PHE A 520 15.57 -16.83 -31.00
C PHE A 520 15.36 -17.55 -32.33
N VAL A 521 15.05 -16.79 -33.40
CA VAL A 521 14.83 -17.36 -34.74
C VAL A 521 16.10 -18.01 -35.29
N SER A 522 17.26 -17.38 -35.12
CA SER A 522 18.53 -17.88 -35.64
C SER A 522 18.95 -19.18 -34.97
N LEU A 523 18.78 -19.28 -33.64
CA LEU A 523 19.05 -20.51 -32.89
C LEU A 523 18.06 -21.63 -33.26
N GLN A 524 16.77 -21.30 -33.37
CA GLN A 524 15.74 -22.29 -33.75
C GLN A 524 15.94 -22.84 -35.17
N ARG A 525 16.43 -22.01 -36.10
CA ARG A 525 16.74 -22.41 -37.49
C ARG A 525 18.10 -23.08 -37.65
N GLY A 526 18.91 -23.18 -36.60
CA GLY A 526 20.24 -23.80 -36.67
C GLY A 526 21.22 -23.06 -37.59
N VAL A 527 21.13 -21.72 -37.67
CA VAL A 527 22.04 -20.92 -38.51
C VAL A 527 23.47 -21.09 -38.02
N SER A 528 24.40 -21.44 -38.92
CA SER A 528 25.82 -21.56 -38.60
C SER A 528 26.38 -20.18 -38.19
N MET A 529 26.77 -20.04 -36.93
CA MET A 529 27.33 -18.83 -36.37
C MET A 529 28.58 -19.16 -35.53
N SER A 530 29.47 -18.19 -35.36
CA SER A 530 30.63 -18.35 -34.46
C SER A 530 30.17 -18.50 -33.00
N GLU A 531 30.91 -19.28 -32.20
CA GLU A 531 30.64 -19.49 -30.77
C GLU A 531 30.38 -18.18 -30.00
N GLN A 532 31.19 -17.14 -30.21
CA GLN A 532 31.00 -15.84 -29.53
C GLN A 532 29.64 -15.17 -29.80
N VAL A 533 29.07 -15.35 -30.99
CA VAL A 533 27.74 -14.80 -31.33
C VAL A 533 26.66 -15.65 -30.69
N LYS A 534 26.84 -16.97 -30.71
CA LYS A 534 25.95 -17.91 -30.04
C LYS A 534 25.87 -17.62 -28.54
N GLU A 535 27.01 -17.41 -27.87
CA GLU A 535 27.07 -16.99 -26.47
C GLU A 535 26.35 -15.66 -26.23
N SER A 536 26.55 -14.67 -27.10
CA SER A 536 25.86 -13.37 -27.00
C SER A 536 24.34 -13.49 -27.19
N TYR A 537 23.90 -14.39 -28.06
CA TYR A 537 22.48 -14.67 -28.31
C TYR A 537 21.85 -15.42 -27.14
N LEU A 538 22.54 -16.42 -26.58
CA LEU A 538 22.11 -17.12 -25.36
C LEU A 538 22.01 -16.15 -24.17
N LEU A 539 22.99 -15.26 -24.03
CA LEU A 539 22.98 -14.21 -23.00
C LEU A 539 21.73 -13.31 -23.10
N LEU A 540 21.35 -12.88 -24.31
CA LEU A 540 20.15 -12.06 -24.53
C LEU A 540 18.87 -12.82 -24.17
N LEU A 541 18.77 -14.11 -24.53
CA LEU A 541 17.57 -14.91 -24.30
C LEU A 541 17.41 -15.33 -22.84
N GLU A 542 18.49 -15.76 -22.18
CA GLU A 542 18.43 -16.21 -20.78
C GLU A 542 18.49 -15.03 -19.81
N SER A 543 19.64 -14.35 -19.73
CA SER A 543 19.86 -13.26 -18.78
C SER A 543 19.02 -12.03 -19.11
N GLY A 544 18.98 -11.64 -20.40
CA GLY A 544 18.11 -10.54 -20.85
C GLY A 544 16.63 -10.85 -20.64
N GLY A 545 16.22 -12.11 -20.88
CA GLY A 545 14.85 -12.56 -20.64
C GLY A 545 14.43 -12.46 -19.18
N GLN A 546 15.33 -12.76 -18.23
CA GLN A 546 15.06 -12.58 -16.80
C GLN A 546 14.88 -11.11 -16.41
N LEU A 547 15.70 -10.21 -16.95
CA LEU A 547 15.60 -8.77 -16.69
C LEU A 547 14.31 -8.19 -17.30
N VAL A 548 13.93 -8.62 -18.51
CA VAL A 548 12.65 -8.25 -19.12
C VAL A 548 11.46 -8.75 -18.30
N LEU A 549 11.50 -10.00 -17.82
CA LEU A 549 10.45 -10.51 -16.94
C LEU A 549 10.32 -9.66 -15.67
N GLY A 550 11.47 -9.27 -15.07
CA GLY A 550 11.50 -8.34 -13.93
C GLY A 550 10.85 -7.00 -14.24
N TRP A 551 11.20 -6.39 -15.38
CA TRP A 551 10.60 -5.13 -15.86
C TRP A 551 9.08 -5.28 -16.08
N MET A 552 8.65 -6.32 -16.79
CA MET A 552 7.24 -6.58 -17.10
C MET A 552 6.40 -6.75 -15.83
N LEU A 553 6.87 -7.56 -14.87
CA LEU A 553 6.16 -7.79 -13.61
C LEU A 553 6.06 -6.53 -12.75
N HIS A 554 7.06 -5.64 -12.80
CA HIS A 554 7.04 -4.38 -12.04
C HIS A 554 6.39 -3.23 -12.81
N TYR A 555 5.94 -3.43 -14.06
CA TYR A 555 5.34 -2.37 -14.86
C TYR A 555 3.89 -2.66 -15.27
N PHE A 556 3.62 -3.82 -15.88
CA PHE A 556 2.30 -4.12 -16.45
C PHE A 556 1.16 -4.16 -15.43
N PRO A 557 1.31 -4.66 -14.19
CA PRO A 557 0.22 -4.66 -13.22
C PRO A 557 -0.40 -3.27 -12.98
N PHE A 558 0.37 -2.20 -13.13
CA PHE A 558 -0.12 -0.84 -12.93
C PHE A 558 -1.15 -0.39 -13.98
N TYR A 559 -1.21 -1.01 -15.16
CA TYR A 559 -2.27 -0.75 -16.15
C TYR A 559 -3.63 -1.25 -15.70
N PHE A 560 -3.68 -2.26 -14.82
CA PHE A 560 -4.91 -2.86 -14.32
C PHE A 560 -5.35 -2.30 -12.97
N MET A 561 -4.58 -1.40 -12.36
CA MET A 561 -4.88 -0.81 -11.06
C MET A 561 -5.76 0.45 -11.19
N GLY A 562 -7.02 0.36 -10.74
CA GLY A 562 -7.97 1.49 -10.73
C GLY A 562 -7.81 2.47 -9.55
N ARG A 563 -6.59 2.73 -9.09
CA ARG A 563 -6.26 3.61 -7.94
C ARG A 563 -5.34 4.76 -8.38
N ILE A 564 -5.09 5.72 -7.49
CA ILE A 564 -4.13 6.81 -7.74
C ILE A 564 -2.72 6.24 -7.95
N LEU A 565 -2.06 6.70 -9.01
CA LEU A 565 -0.69 6.32 -9.36
C LEU A 565 0.20 7.56 -9.54
N TYR A 566 1.48 7.38 -9.26
CA TYR A 566 2.50 8.41 -9.30
C TYR A 566 3.76 7.91 -10.00
N PHE A 567 4.56 8.83 -10.54
CA PHE A 567 5.79 8.55 -11.28
C PHE A 567 6.78 7.65 -10.54
N HIS A 568 6.91 7.78 -9.21
CA HIS A 568 7.83 6.96 -8.40
C HIS A 568 7.52 5.45 -8.44
N HIS A 569 6.30 5.03 -8.82
CA HIS A 569 5.94 3.61 -8.91
C HIS A 569 6.71 2.85 -9.99
N TYR A 570 7.22 3.54 -11.01
CA TYR A 570 7.95 2.92 -12.11
C TYR A 570 9.41 2.60 -11.76
N PHE A 571 9.98 3.19 -10.71
CA PHE A 571 11.42 3.08 -10.41
C PHE A 571 11.92 1.64 -10.24
N PRO A 572 11.19 0.72 -9.56
CA PRO A 572 11.57 -0.69 -9.57
C PRO A 572 11.69 -1.28 -10.98
N ALA A 573 10.76 -0.99 -11.89
CA ALA A 573 10.84 -1.42 -13.28
C ALA A 573 12.01 -0.73 -14.01
N MET A 574 12.23 0.57 -13.78
CA MET A 574 13.35 1.31 -14.35
C MET A 574 14.70 0.67 -14.00
N LEU A 575 14.89 0.20 -12.76
CA LEU A 575 16.13 -0.50 -12.37
C LEU A 575 16.38 -1.76 -13.22
N PHE A 576 15.35 -2.57 -13.47
CA PHE A 576 15.45 -3.71 -14.39
C PHE A 576 15.72 -3.27 -15.83
N SER A 577 15.10 -2.17 -16.27
CA SER A 577 15.34 -1.58 -17.59
C SER A 577 16.79 -1.13 -17.75
N SER A 578 17.38 -0.43 -16.78
CA SER A 578 18.77 0.03 -16.82
C SER A 578 19.76 -1.14 -16.87
N MET A 579 19.51 -2.20 -16.08
CA MET A 579 20.31 -3.42 -16.15
C MET A 579 20.18 -4.13 -17.51
N LEU A 580 18.99 -4.14 -18.11
CA LEU A 580 18.78 -4.70 -19.44
C LEU A 580 19.50 -3.87 -20.53
N SER A 581 19.46 -2.55 -20.41
CA SER A 581 20.12 -1.64 -21.35
C SER A 581 21.62 -1.85 -21.37
N SER A 582 22.25 -2.06 -20.21
CA SER A 582 23.69 -2.30 -20.16
C SER A 582 24.10 -3.60 -20.85
N VAL A 583 23.33 -4.68 -20.66
CA VAL A 583 23.53 -5.95 -21.37
C VAL A 583 23.32 -5.78 -22.87
N THR A 584 22.24 -5.10 -23.26
CA THR A 584 21.88 -4.87 -24.67
C THR A 584 22.93 -4.03 -25.39
N CYS A 585 23.38 -2.92 -24.78
CA CYS A 585 24.46 -2.09 -25.32
C CYS A 585 25.76 -2.87 -25.45
N SER A 586 26.13 -3.67 -24.43
CA SER A 586 27.36 -4.48 -24.49
C SER A 586 27.32 -5.48 -25.64
N VAL A 587 26.21 -6.20 -25.82
CA VAL A 587 26.04 -7.14 -26.92
C VAL A 587 26.02 -6.42 -28.27
N LEU A 588 25.29 -5.32 -28.38
CA LEU A 588 25.23 -4.52 -29.62
C LEU A 588 26.63 -4.04 -30.03
N LEU A 589 27.41 -3.49 -29.10
CA LEU A 589 28.77 -3.03 -29.38
C LEU A 589 29.68 -4.18 -29.84
N LYS A 590 29.58 -5.37 -29.21
CA LYS A 590 30.32 -6.56 -29.65
C LYS A 590 29.92 -7.04 -31.05
N LEU A 591 28.63 -6.98 -31.39
CA LEU A 591 28.16 -7.33 -32.72
C LEU A 591 28.62 -6.32 -33.78
N CYS A 592 28.55 -5.03 -33.48
CA CYS A 592 28.98 -3.97 -34.39
C CYS A 592 30.49 -3.96 -34.61
N SER A 593 31.29 -4.17 -33.56
CA SER A 593 32.75 -4.12 -33.67
C SER A 593 33.32 -5.23 -34.57
N ARG A 594 32.55 -6.31 -34.78
CA ARG A 594 32.93 -7.42 -35.65
C ARG A 594 33.01 -7.06 -37.14
N PHE A 595 32.29 -6.04 -37.60
CA PHE A 595 32.38 -5.62 -39.00
C PHE A 595 33.73 -4.97 -39.37
N LEU A 596 34.66 -4.88 -38.41
CA LEU A 596 35.96 -4.23 -38.54
C LEU A 596 37.11 -5.21 -38.28
N CYS A 597 38.32 -4.83 -38.71
CA CYS A 597 39.55 -5.57 -38.43
C CYS A 597 39.77 -5.77 -36.90
N PRO A 598 40.44 -6.84 -36.44
CA PRO A 598 40.54 -7.17 -35.01
C PRO A 598 41.08 -6.05 -34.11
N THR A 599 42.09 -5.30 -34.56
CA THR A 599 42.64 -4.13 -33.85
C THR A 599 41.65 -2.97 -33.78
N ALA A 600 40.91 -2.72 -34.87
CA ALA A 600 39.87 -1.70 -34.92
C ALA A 600 38.62 -2.10 -34.11
N SER A 601 38.30 -3.39 -34.03
CA SER A 601 37.16 -3.93 -33.28
C SER A 601 37.29 -3.64 -31.78
N ASN A 602 38.43 -3.97 -31.18
CA ASN A 602 38.67 -3.69 -29.75
C ASN A 602 38.67 -2.19 -29.46
N PHE A 603 39.29 -1.39 -30.33
CA PHE A 603 39.27 0.06 -30.20
C PHE A 603 37.84 0.61 -30.25
N MET A 604 37.02 0.18 -31.22
CA MET A 604 35.63 0.63 -31.36
C MET A 604 34.74 0.20 -30.20
N TYR A 605 34.91 -1.03 -29.70
CA TYR A 605 34.20 -1.49 -28.52
C TYR A 605 34.52 -0.61 -27.30
N MET A 606 35.81 -0.39 -27.02
CA MET A 606 36.25 0.45 -25.90
C MET A 606 35.83 1.90 -26.07
N ALA A 607 35.98 2.47 -27.27
CA ALA A 607 35.53 3.82 -27.58
C ALA A 607 34.02 3.97 -27.39
N GLY A 608 33.23 2.98 -27.79
CA GLY A 608 31.78 2.95 -27.59
C GLY A 608 31.39 2.85 -26.11
N VAL A 609 32.08 2.04 -25.32
CA VAL A 609 31.83 1.96 -23.88
C VAL A 609 32.21 3.29 -23.20
N CYS A 610 33.36 3.87 -23.51
CA CYS A 610 33.81 5.14 -22.94
C CYS A 610 32.89 6.30 -23.33
N SER A 611 32.42 6.35 -24.58
CA SER A 611 31.51 7.39 -25.03
C SER A 611 30.17 7.33 -24.30
N LEU A 612 29.62 6.12 -24.07
CA LEU A 612 28.41 5.95 -23.27
C LEU A 612 28.59 6.48 -21.84
N HIS A 613 29.71 6.16 -21.18
CA HIS A 613 29.99 6.68 -19.83
C HIS A 613 30.12 8.20 -19.82
N LEU A 614 30.78 8.79 -20.81
CA LEU A 614 30.93 10.24 -20.93
C LEU A 614 29.58 10.93 -21.16
N ILE A 615 28.73 10.37 -22.02
CA ILE A 615 27.37 10.89 -22.27
C ILE A 615 26.53 10.84 -21.00
N ILE A 616 26.59 9.72 -20.26
CA ILE A 616 25.87 9.56 -18.99
C ILE A 616 26.36 10.60 -17.97
N LEU A 617 27.67 10.74 -17.79
CA LEU A 617 28.25 11.71 -16.85
C LEU A 617 27.89 13.16 -17.22
N TYR A 618 27.98 13.51 -18.50
CA TYR A 618 27.63 14.83 -19.01
C TYR A 618 26.14 15.12 -18.83
N SER A 619 25.27 14.15 -19.13
CA SER A 619 23.83 14.30 -18.91
C SER A 619 23.50 14.52 -17.43
N PHE A 620 24.17 13.82 -16.52
CA PHE A 620 24.01 14.04 -15.09
C PHE A 620 24.48 15.44 -14.69
N TYR A 621 25.62 15.91 -15.19
CA TYR A 621 26.08 17.27 -14.92
C TYR A 621 25.04 18.32 -15.33
N LEU A 622 24.32 18.14 -16.44
CA LEU A 622 23.24 19.04 -16.85
C LEU A 622 22.01 18.96 -15.93
N PHE A 623 21.58 17.75 -15.56
CA PHE A 623 20.30 17.54 -14.85
C PHE A 623 20.43 17.41 -13.32
N HIS A 624 21.64 17.39 -12.74
CA HIS A 624 21.84 17.28 -11.29
C HIS A 624 21.11 18.34 -10.43
N PRO A 625 20.80 19.57 -10.91
CA PRO A 625 20.03 20.52 -10.10
C PRO A 625 18.63 20.01 -9.80
N LEU A 626 18.03 19.15 -10.63
CA LEU A 626 16.72 18.56 -10.37
C LEU A 626 16.70 17.75 -9.07
N SER A 627 17.79 17.04 -8.79
CA SER A 627 17.93 16.22 -7.59
C SER A 627 18.43 17.01 -6.39
N TYR A 628 19.52 17.78 -6.54
CA TYR A 628 20.10 18.50 -5.40
C TYR A 628 19.35 19.77 -5.05
N GLY A 629 18.54 20.27 -5.97
CA GLY A 629 17.60 21.36 -5.85
C GLY A 629 17.98 22.59 -6.66
N MET A 630 16.96 23.38 -6.99
CA MET A 630 17.01 24.54 -7.89
C MET A 630 16.51 25.78 -7.18
N VAL A 631 17.02 26.94 -7.61
CA VAL A 631 16.58 28.27 -7.18
C VAL A 631 16.40 29.15 -8.41
N GLY A 632 15.44 30.06 -8.38
CA GLY A 632 15.19 31.02 -9.45
C GLY A 632 13.87 30.77 -10.20
N PRO A 633 13.65 31.43 -11.35
CA PRO A 633 12.41 31.30 -12.10
C PRO A 633 12.21 29.86 -12.63
N LEU A 634 10.95 29.50 -12.87
CA LEU A 634 10.57 28.22 -13.47
C LEU A 634 11.22 28.07 -14.86
N ALA A 635 11.44 26.83 -15.31
CA ALA A 635 12.08 26.52 -16.58
C ALA A 635 11.26 26.93 -17.82
N ASP A 636 10.06 27.46 -17.63
CA ASP A 636 9.26 28.09 -18.69
C ASP A 636 9.70 29.53 -19.00
N SER A 637 10.36 30.21 -18.07
CA SER A 637 10.91 31.54 -18.26
C SER A 637 12.27 31.49 -18.96
N GLN A 638 12.48 32.37 -19.94
CA GLN A 638 13.76 32.53 -20.65
C GLN A 638 14.91 32.92 -19.71
N ASP A 639 14.60 33.55 -18.59
CA ASP A 639 15.59 33.97 -17.59
C ASP A 639 16.03 32.81 -16.68
N SER A 640 15.45 31.61 -16.83
CA SER A 640 15.79 30.46 -16.02
C SER A 640 17.06 29.77 -16.52
N PRO A 641 18.02 29.43 -15.62
CA PRO A 641 19.18 28.62 -16.00
C PRO A 641 18.78 27.23 -16.50
N MET A 642 17.56 26.79 -16.19
CA MET A 642 17.00 25.51 -16.58
C MET A 642 16.15 25.57 -17.86
N PHE A 643 15.99 26.75 -18.48
CA PHE A 643 15.15 26.94 -19.68
C PHE A 643 15.56 26.01 -20.83
N GLY A 644 16.85 25.92 -21.14
CA GLY A 644 17.38 25.04 -22.19
C GLY A 644 17.29 23.53 -21.88
N LEU A 645 16.93 23.17 -20.65
CA LEU A 645 16.80 21.78 -20.21
C LEU A 645 15.34 21.30 -20.19
N ARG A 646 14.38 22.20 -20.47
CA ARG A 646 12.96 21.85 -20.62
C ARG A 646 12.69 21.28 -22.02
N TRP A 647 13.01 20.00 -22.22
CA TRP A 647 12.84 19.34 -23.53
C TRP A 647 11.40 18.95 -23.84
N MET A 648 10.54 18.86 -22.83
CA MET A 648 9.10 18.63 -23.01
C MET A 648 8.29 19.71 -22.31
N GLU A 649 7.20 20.16 -22.95
CA GLU A 649 6.31 21.20 -22.40
C GLU A 649 5.66 20.77 -21.08
N SER A 650 5.45 19.47 -20.90
CA SER A 650 4.90 18.87 -19.68
C SER A 650 5.85 18.90 -18.49
N TRP A 651 7.13 19.24 -18.68
CA TRP A 651 8.09 19.42 -17.59
C TRP A 651 7.96 20.81 -16.99
N ASP A 652 7.64 20.84 -15.69
CA ASP A 652 7.17 22.02 -14.98
C ASP A 652 8.02 22.31 -13.72
N PHE A 653 9.35 22.27 -13.88
CA PHE A 653 10.36 22.43 -12.80
C PHE A 653 11.01 23.82 -12.70
#